data_AF-A0A1G6GRZ0-F1
#
_entry.id   AF-A0A1G6GRZ0-F1
#
_cell.length_a   1.000
_cell.length_b   1.000
_cell.length_c   1.000
_cell.angle_alpha   90.00
_cell.angle_beta   90.00
_cell.angle_gamma   90.00
#
_symmetry.space_group_name_H-M   'P 1'
#
loop_
_entity.id
_entity.type
_entity.pdbx_description
1 polymer ?
#
loop_
_entity_poly.entity_id
_entity_poly.type
_entity_poly.pdbx_seq_one_letter_code
_entity_poly.pdbx_strand_id
1 'polypeptide(L)'
;MKPQVEFVQQELLFNKPKPVLKWAGGKQQMIDTLLPEVPKKYNKYIEPFFGGGALFFELNPKEAIIADSNPELINLYTVIANNIDELIVELKKMENNKEFFYEIRAIDIETLNPIEKAARTIYLNRTCFNGLYRVNRKGKFNVPFGYYKNPKICNEDNLRAASKALRSAEIVLGDYKDVLRKHAKPGDFIFLDPPYLPTSQYADFKRYTKEQFYEEDHIDLANEVHRLHEMGCNVLLTNSNHPLVHELYEKYNISVHKTRRNISSKGSSRSGEDLLVKAEPHKKISLVPTAIELPEQMEKFPSTRFMGSKQNLLEHIWGVASQFEFNSVLDLFSGSSVVSYMFKTQNKQVLSNDYMAFSATYTKALIENNKTTLSARDIKILFDNTTSMDNFVSSTFKDIYFDDTDNYFIDLIRANVNRLDNQYKRSLALSSLVRACLKKRPRGIFTYTGQRYNDGRPDLALSLEEHFLNAVELYNNAVFDNGEKNKSRHGDAIDNRQKADLVYIDPPYYSPHSDNEYVRRYHFVEGLVKGWKDVEMQWHTKTKKFKSYPTPFSSRKGAYDAFDKLFKKHRNSILIVSYSSNSLPTKDEMLELMSKYKQQVEVVALDHRYSFGNQGHKVGDNKNRVKEYLFVGY
;
A
#
# COMPACT_ATOMS: atom_id res chain seq x y z
N MET A 1 17.46 -7.75 61.77
CA MET A 1 18.21 -8.47 60.71
C MET A 1 17.63 -8.04 59.36
N LYS A 2 18.28 -7.08 58.69
CA LYS A 2 17.98 -6.71 57.29
C LYS A 2 18.62 -7.74 56.35
N PRO A 3 18.01 -8.04 55.21
CA PRO A 3 18.78 -8.18 53.97
C PRO A 3 18.19 -7.23 52.91
N GLN A 4 18.96 -6.23 52.48
CA GLN A 4 19.64 -6.22 51.18
C GLN A 4 18.70 -6.34 49.97
N VAL A 5 17.97 -5.26 49.68
CA VAL A 5 17.52 -4.92 48.33
C VAL A 5 17.70 -3.40 48.16
N GLU A 6 18.96 -2.98 48.07
CA GLU A 6 19.32 -1.57 47.86
C GLU A 6 20.56 -1.51 46.95
N PHE A 7 20.51 -2.24 45.82
CA PHE A 7 21.59 -2.26 44.84
C PHE A 7 21.05 -2.50 43.42
N VAL A 8 20.07 -1.70 42.95
CA VAL A 8 19.81 -1.55 41.49
C VAL A 8 19.28 -0.15 41.10
N GLN A 9 18.74 0.69 41.99
CA GLN A 9 18.21 2.02 41.61
C GLN A 9 19.24 3.16 41.71
N GLN A 10 20.44 2.94 41.19
CA GLN A 10 21.47 3.99 41.01
C GLN A 10 22.10 3.95 39.61
N GLU A 11 21.34 3.58 38.59
CA GLU A 11 21.67 4.02 37.23
C GLU A 11 21.38 5.52 37.09
N LEU A 12 22.41 6.30 37.42
CA LEU A 12 22.73 7.65 36.95
C LEU A 12 21.63 8.37 36.16
N LEU A 13 21.09 9.42 36.77
CA LEU A 13 20.48 10.57 36.10
C LEU A 13 21.48 11.19 35.09
N PHE A 14 21.68 10.55 33.94
CA PHE A 14 22.40 11.16 32.84
C PHE A 14 21.51 12.25 32.26
N ASN A 15 21.90 13.51 32.45
CA ASN A 15 21.25 14.64 31.80
C ASN A 15 21.18 14.40 30.29
N LYS A 16 19.96 14.42 29.73
CA LYS A 16 19.75 14.35 28.28
C LYS A 16 20.58 15.44 27.60
N PRO A 17 21.41 15.11 26.58
CA PRO A 17 22.26 16.10 25.93
C PRO A 17 21.40 17.16 25.24
N LYS A 18 21.85 18.40 25.27
CA LYS A 18 21.20 19.54 24.60
C LYS A 18 22.21 20.29 23.73
N PRO A 19 21.76 20.98 22.68
CA PRO A 19 22.59 21.88 21.88
C PRO A 19 23.53 22.76 22.71
N VAL A 20 24.82 22.70 22.36
CA VAL A 20 25.90 23.39 23.06
C VAL A 20 25.97 24.87 22.70
N LEU A 21 25.53 25.24 21.50
CA LEU A 21 25.47 26.62 21.04
C LEU A 21 24.03 27.16 21.01
N LYS A 22 23.89 28.47 21.18
CA LYS A 22 22.73 29.18 20.64
C LYS A 22 22.97 29.33 19.13
N TRP A 23 22.11 28.75 18.31
CA TRP A 23 22.29 28.77 16.86
C TRP A 23 21.10 29.44 16.18
N ALA A 24 21.35 30.29 15.19
CA ALA A 24 20.29 30.87 14.39
C ALA A 24 19.58 29.75 13.63
N GLY A 25 18.25 29.73 13.66
CA GLY A 25 17.46 28.64 13.07
C GLY A 25 17.38 27.35 13.92
N GLY A 26 17.95 27.33 15.13
CA GLY A 26 17.96 26.14 15.99
C GLY A 26 16.56 25.56 16.24
N LYS A 27 16.35 24.31 15.85
CA LYS A 27 15.05 23.63 15.85
C LYS A 27 14.55 23.14 17.21
N GLN A 28 15.14 23.61 18.31
CA GLN A 28 14.68 23.27 19.67
C GLN A 28 13.19 23.55 19.90
N GLN A 29 12.64 24.62 19.30
CA GLN A 29 11.22 24.97 19.43
C GLN A 29 10.30 24.12 18.54
N MET A 30 10.86 23.44 17.55
CA MET A 30 10.13 22.56 16.64
C MET A 30 10.28 21.09 17.00
N ILE A 31 10.99 20.76 18.08
CA ILE A 31 11.23 19.35 18.46
C ILE A 31 9.93 18.58 18.62
N ASP A 32 8.92 19.15 19.29
CA ASP A 32 7.62 18.50 19.47
C ASP A 32 6.87 18.28 18.14
N THR A 33 7.21 19.06 17.12
CA THR A 33 6.69 18.93 15.75
C THR A 33 7.49 17.94 14.91
N LEU A 34 8.81 17.90 15.10
CA LEU A 34 9.72 17.05 14.32
C LEU A 34 9.70 15.60 14.80
N LEU A 35 9.65 15.35 16.10
CA LEU A 35 9.73 14.00 16.68
C LEU A 35 8.64 13.05 16.17
N PRO A 36 7.36 13.45 16.06
CA PRO A 36 6.32 12.59 15.49
C PRO A 36 6.57 12.19 14.03
N GLU A 37 7.35 12.99 13.29
CA GLU A 37 7.63 12.77 11.87
C GLU A 37 8.89 11.93 11.61
N VAL A 38 9.68 11.67 12.66
CA VAL A 38 10.86 10.80 12.58
C VAL A 38 10.40 9.36 12.30
N PRO A 39 11.05 8.64 11.36
CA PRO A 39 10.70 7.26 11.06
C PRO A 39 10.91 6.36 12.28
N LYS A 40 9.95 5.46 12.54
CA LYS A 40 10.00 4.51 13.68
C LYS A 40 11.23 3.59 13.64
N LYS A 41 11.74 3.30 12.44
CA LYS A 41 12.93 2.48 12.19
C LYS A 41 13.75 3.11 11.07
N TYR A 42 15.05 3.22 11.28
CA TYR A 42 16.03 3.66 10.30
C TYR A 42 17.39 3.04 10.63
N ASN A 43 18.29 3.01 9.65
CA ASN A 43 19.65 2.49 9.81
C ASN A 43 20.54 3.52 10.49
N LYS A 44 21.03 4.51 9.73
CA LYS A 44 21.85 5.61 10.25
C LYS A 44 21.11 6.94 10.20
N TYR A 45 21.49 7.85 11.09
CA TYR A 45 21.07 9.24 11.04
C TYR A 45 22.08 10.10 10.27
N ILE A 46 21.63 10.94 9.34
CA ILE A 46 22.51 11.84 8.57
C ILE A 46 21.96 13.26 8.65
N GLU A 47 22.77 14.21 9.13
CA GLU A 47 22.42 15.64 9.22
C GLU A 47 23.58 16.48 8.64
N PRO A 48 23.54 16.80 7.33
CA PRO A 48 24.62 17.51 6.64
C PRO A 48 24.55 19.03 6.78
N PHE A 49 23.55 19.55 7.49
CA PHE A 49 23.39 20.95 7.88
C PHE A 49 23.31 21.03 9.41
N PHE A 50 24.38 20.58 10.08
CA PHE A 50 24.32 20.28 11.52
C PHE A 50 24.01 21.50 12.38
N GLY A 51 24.63 22.65 12.10
CA GLY A 51 24.40 23.88 12.86
C GLY A 51 24.51 23.68 14.37
N GLY A 52 23.36 23.72 15.07
CA GLY A 52 23.28 23.50 16.53
C GLY A 52 23.02 22.06 16.98
N GLY A 53 22.63 21.14 16.07
CA GLY A 53 22.39 19.73 16.33
C GLY A 53 21.13 19.42 17.16
N ALA A 54 20.08 20.25 17.07
CA ALA A 54 18.90 20.14 17.94
C ALA A 54 18.21 18.77 17.84
N LEU A 55 17.97 18.28 16.61
CA LEU A 55 17.33 16.99 16.41
C LEU A 55 18.28 15.83 16.76
N PHE A 56 19.55 15.92 16.38
CA PHE A 56 20.58 14.94 16.76
C PHE A 56 20.65 14.70 18.27
N PHE A 57 20.78 15.75 19.08
CA PHE A 57 20.88 15.60 20.54
C PHE A 57 19.58 15.09 21.17
N GLU A 58 18.43 15.43 20.58
CA GLU A 58 17.14 14.95 21.05
C GLU A 58 16.94 13.45 20.77
N LEU A 59 17.33 12.99 19.58
CA LEU A 59 17.24 11.60 19.14
C LEU A 59 18.32 10.71 19.74
N ASN A 60 19.52 11.26 19.97
CA ASN A 60 20.71 10.55 20.45
C ASN A 60 20.95 9.22 19.67
N PRO A 61 21.15 9.29 18.34
CA PRO A 61 21.25 8.11 17.48
C PRO A 61 22.46 7.24 17.81
N LYS A 62 22.33 5.93 17.57
CA LYS A 62 23.40 4.94 17.79
C LYS A 62 24.54 5.06 16.78
N GLU A 63 24.22 5.43 15.55
CA GLU A 63 25.17 5.64 14.46
C GLU A 63 24.70 6.85 13.66
N ALA A 64 25.59 7.82 13.47
CA ALA A 64 25.27 9.05 12.77
C ALA A 64 26.42 9.58 11.91
N ILE A 65 26.06 10.33 10.88
CA ILE A 65 26.97 11.21 10.15
C ILE A 65 26.46 12.63 10.34
N ILE A 66 27.28 13.48 10.95
CA ILE A 66 26.96 14.91 11.09
C ILE A 66 27.97 15.72 10.28
N ALA A 67 27.48 16.71 9.54
CA ALA A 67 28.34 17.54 8.74
C ALA A 67 27.86 18.99 8.68
N ASP A 68 28.80 19.88 8.39
CA ASP A 68 28.54 21.29 8.17
C ASP A 68 29.69 21.85 7.30
N SER A 69 29.38 22.87 6.51
CA SER A 69 30.37 23.60 5.72
C SER A 69 31.26 24.51 6.57
N ASN A 70 30.85 24.82 7.82
CA ASN A 70 31.58 25.71 8.71
C ASN A 70 32.71 24.98 9.47
N PRO A 71 33.99 25.29 9.18
CA PRO A 71 35.13 24.63 9.84
C PRO A 71 35.22 24.94 11.35
N GLU A 72 34.76 26.10 11.81
CA GLU A 72 34.77 26.46 13.24
C GLU A 72 33.77 25.59 14.03
N LEU A 73 32.61 25.30 13.43
CA LEU A 73 31.63 24.37 14.01
C LEU A 73 32.15 22.94 14.06
N ILE A 74 32.74 22.46 12.97
CA ILE A 74 33.26 21.08 12.92
C ILE A 74 34.41 20.89 13.90
N ASN A 75 35.32 21.87 14.01
CA ASN A 75 36.35 21.87 15.05
C ASN A 75 35.73 21.79 16.45
N LEU A 76 34.73 22.62 16.75
CA LEU A 76 34.03 22.63 18.03
C LEU A 76 33.47 21.25 18.39
N TYR A 77 32.67 20.66 17.51
CA TYR A 77 32.03 19.38 17.79
C TYR A 77 33.03 18.21 17.87
N THR A 78 34.10 18.26 17.07
CA THR A 78 35.22 17.31 17.15
C THR A 78 35.93 17.38 18.50
N VAL A 79 36.23 18.59 18.99
CA VAL A 79 36.85 18.78 20.31
C VAL A 79 35.91 18.33 21.42
N ILE A 80 34.60 18.63 21.35
CA ILE A 80 33.65 18.15 22.36
C ILE A 80 33.60 16.61 22.38
N ALA A 81 33.64 15.95 21.22
CA ALA A 81 33.63 14.49 21.15
C ALA A 81 34.90 13.86 21.79
N ASN A 82 36.07 14.46 21.52
CA ASN A 82 37.36 13.80 21.76
C ASN A 82 38.19 14.39 22.92
N ASN A 83 38.05 15.66 23.25
CA ASN A 83 38.91 16.42 24.17
C ASN A 83 38.09 17.28 25.16
N ILE A 84 37.08 16.65 25.77
CA ILE A 84 36.10 17.36 26.60
C ILE A 84 36.71 17.92 27.89
N ASP A 85 37.63 17.20 28.52
CA ASP A 85 38.21 17.61 29.80
C ASP A 85 39.12 18.83 29.63
N GLU A 86 39.94 18.83 28.59
CA GLU A 86 40.80 19.98 28.24
C GLU A 86 39.96 21.19 27.84
N LEU A 87 38.88 20.99 27.09
CA LEU A 87 37.95 22.07 26.74
C LEU A 87 37.29 22.68 27.98
N ILE A 88 36.87 21.87 28.95
CA ILE A 88 36.30 22.36 30.22
C ILE A 88 37.31 23.20 30.99
N VAL A 89 38.58 22.77 31.04
CA VAL A 89 39.66 23.54 31.68
C VAL A 89 39.82 24.90 31.02
N GLU A 90 39.87 24.98 29.69
CA GLU A 90 39.98 26.26 28.99
C GLU A 90 38.75 27.15 29.19
N LEU A 91 37.53 26.59 29.16
CA LEU A 91 36.30 27.36 29.38
C LEU A 91 36.19 27.93 30.79
N LYS A 92 36.73 27.24 31.80
CA LYS A 92 36.74 27.70 33.21
C LYS A 92 37.64 28.92 33.42
N LYS A 93 38.57 29.20 32.52
CA LYS A 93 39.45 30.39 32.56
C LYS A 93 38.79 31.65 31.99
N MET A 94 37.66 31.51 31.29
CA MET A 94 37.06 32.61 30.54
C MET A 94 36.20 33.53 31.43
N GLU A 95 36.48 34.83 31.39
CA GLU A 95 35.75 35.83 32.18
C GLU A 95 34.66 36.54 31.36
N ASN A 96 33.52 36.84 32.00
CA ASN A 96 32.44 37.61 31.38
C ASN A 96 32.60 39.12 31.67
N ASN A 97 33.62 39.74 31.07
CA ASN A 97 33.79 41.18 31.06
C ASN A 97 33.97 41.70 29.62
N LYS A 98 33.71 42.99 29.40
CA LYS A 98 33.62 43.57 28.06
C LYS A 98 34.99 43.65 27.39
N GLU A 99 36.02 43.98 28.15
CA GLU A 99 37.40 44.14 27.72
C GLU A 99 37.95 42.79 27.24
N PHE A 100 37.86 41.77 28.08
CA PHE A 100 38.22 40.38 27.77
C PHE A 100 37.45 39.83 26.57
N PHE A 101 36.15 40.16 26.43
CA PHE A 101 35.39 39.76 25.25
C PHE A 101 36.00 40.27 23.95
N TYR A 102 36.38 41.55 23.90
CA TYR A 102 36.96 42.14 22.69
C TYR A 102 38.39 41.67 22.44
N GLU A 103 39.16 41.36 23.49
CA GLU A 103 40.46 40.69 23.38
C GLU A 103 40.30 39.32 22.71
N ILE A 104 39.47 38.43 23.27
CA ILE A 104 39.20 37.10 22.71
C ILE A 104 38.62 37.19 21.29
N ARG A 105 37.75 38.18 21.00
CA ARG A 105 37.19 38.39 19.66
C ARG A 105 38.26 38.83 18.66
N ALA A 106 39.25 39.61 19.08
CA ALA A 106 40.32 40.12 18.22
C ALA A 106 41.38 39.08 17.87
N ILE A 107 41.52 38.01 18.68
CA ILE A 107 42.44 36.90 18.41
C ILE A 107 42.21 36.35 17.00
N ASP A 108 43.31 36.17 16.28
CA ASP A 108 43.29 35.46 15.01
C ASP A 108 43.08 33.97 15.26
N ILE A 109 41.97 33.43 14.74
CA ILE A 109 41.59 32.04 15.02
C ILE A 109 42.62 31.05 14.49
N GLU A 110 43.42 31.42 13.48
CA GLU A 110 44.44 30.54 12.92
C GLU A 110 45.67 30.36 13.81
N THR A 111 45.88 31.25 14.80
CA THR A 111 46.99 31.10 15.75
C THR A 111 46.65 30.21 16.95
N LEU A 112 45.39 29.80 17.08
CA LEU A 112 44.90 28.99 18.19
C LEU A 112 44.97 27.49 17.87
N ASN A 113 45.24 26.67 18.88
CA ASN A 113 45.09 25.22 18.76
C ASN A 113 43.60 24.82 18.73
N PRO A 114 43.25 23.58 18.30
CA PRO A 114 41.86 23.15 18.18
C PRO A 114 40.99 23.36 19.43
N ILE A 115 41.53 23.10 20.63
CA ILE A 115 40.82 23.22 21.91
C ILE A 115 40.55 24.69 22.22
N GLU A 116 41.54 25.55 22.03
CA GLU A 116 41.40 27.01 22.19
C GLU A 116 40.38 27.59 21.19
N LYS A 117 40.39 27.13 19.92
CA LYS A 117 39.38 27.53 18.91
C LYS A 117 37.97 27.17 19.39
N ALA A 118 37.77 25.96 19.91
CA ALA A 118 36.48 25.50 20.43
C ALA A 118 36.04 26.29 21.67
N ALA A 119 36.95 26.53 22.62
CA ALA A 119 36.69 27.33 23.81
C ALA A 119 36.27 28.76 23.45
N ARG A 120 37.01 29.39 22.53
CA ARG A 120 36.69 30.71 21.96
C ARG A 120 35.30 30.73 21.32
N THR A 121 34.96 29.71 20.53
CA THR A 121 33.66 29.61 19.85
C THR A 121 32.50 29.60 20.86
N ILE A 122 32.56 28.73 21.87
CA ILE A 122 31.55 28.66 22.93
C ILE A 122 31.49 29.97 23.71
N TYR A 123 32.64 30.50 24.11
CA TYR A 123 32.72 31.74 24.88
C TYR A 123 32.04 32.89 24.13
N LEU A 124 32.43 33.16 22.88
CA LEU A 124 31.85 34.22 22.06
C LEU A 124 30.36 34.00 21.86
N ASN A 125 29.91 32.77 21.57
CA ASN A 125 28.49 32.47 21.41
C ASN A 125 27.68 32.74 22.70
N ARG A 126 28.24 32.43 23.86
CA ARG A 126 27.54 32.59 25.15
C ARG A 126 27.53 34.03 25.66
N THR A 127 28.47 34.86 25.21
CA THR A 127 28.67 36.24 25.71
C THR A 127 28.31 37.33 24.69
N CYS A 128 28.25 37.04 23.38
CA CYS A 128 27.90 38.02 22.35
C CYS A 128 26.40 38.30 22.26
N PHE A 129 26.03 39.39 21.59
CA PHE A 129 24.64 39.79 21.39
C PHE A 129 23.81 38.67 20.73
N ASN A 130 22.78 38.20 21.45
CA ASN A 130 21.84 37.16 21.06
C ASN A 130 22.44 35.78 20.73
N GLY A 131 23.72 35.54 21.06
CA GLY A 131 24.42 34.31 20.69
C GLY A 131 24.46 34.08 19.18
N LEU A 132 24.54 35.16 18.40
CA LEU A 132 24.64 35.09 16.95
C LEU A 132 26.04 34.63 16.55
N TYR A 133 26.11 33.73 15.57
CA TYR A 133 27.34 33.49 14.82
C TYR A 133 27.31 34.36 13.56
N ARG A 134 28.22 35.32 13.44
CA ARG A 134 28.30 36.20 12.27
C ARG A 134 29.74 36.62 11.99
N VAL A 135 30.16 36.46 10.75
CA VAL A 135 31.47 36.86 10.26
C VAL A 135 31.35 37.99 9.23
N ASN A 136 32.42 38.77 9.07
CA ASN A 136 32.54 39.74 7.97
C ASN A 136 33.04 39.06 6.68
N ARG A 137 33.18 39.83 5.59
CA ARG A 137 33.71 39.32 4.31
C ARG A 137 35.12 38.72 4.39
N LYS A 138 35.90 39.07 5.43
CA LYS A 138 37.22 38.49 5.72
C LYS A 138 37.14 37.24 6.60
N GLY A 139 35.95 36.71 6.88
CA GLY A 139 35.75 35.54 7.73
C GLY A 139 35.90 35.81 9.24
N LYS A 140 36.09 37.07 9.66
CA LYS A 140 36.31 37.39 11.07
C LYS A 140 34.99 37.62 11.81
N PHE A 141 34.82 36.98 12.96
CA PHE A 141 33.67 37.16 13.84
C PHE A 141 33.47 38.64 14.24
N ASN A 142 32.25 39.17 14.08
CA ASN A 142 31.98 40.61 14.22
C ASN A 142 30.75 40.96 15.09
N VAL A 143 30.24 40.03 15.90
CA VAL A 143 29.10 40.31 16.79
C VAL A 143 29.58 41.07 18.04
N PRO A 144 28.88 42.14 18.49
CA PRO A 144 29.25 42.88 19.69
C PRO A 144 28.95 42.09 20.98
N PHE A 145 29.49 42.59 22.10
CA PHE A 145 29.22 42.04 23.44
C PHE A 145 27.72 42.10 23.79
N GLY A 146 27.20 41.06 24.45
CA GLY A 146 25.78 40.85 24.70
C GLY A 146 25.25 41.34 26.05
N TYR A 147 26.11 41.82 26.95
CA TYR A 147 25.76 42.37 28.27
C TYR A 147 24.93 41.40 29.16
N TYR A 148 25.18 40.10 29.07
CA TYR A 148 24.54 39.11 29.95
C TYR A 148 25.14 39.18 31.36
N LYS A 149 24.29 39.12 32.40
CA LYS A 149 24.73 39.17 33.81
C LYS A 149 25.52 37.92 34.23
N ASN A 150 25.03 36.72 33.89
CA ASN A 150 25.69 35.46 34.24
C ASN A 150 25.49 34.41 33.11
N PRO A 151 26.19 34.57 31.97
CA PRO A 151 26.10 33.61 30.89
C PRO A 151 26.72 32.27 31.34
N LYS A 152 26.01 31.16 31.08
CA LYS A 152 26.53 29.82 31.34
C LYS A 152 27.58 29.46 30.28
N ILE A 153 28.80 29.99 30.44
CA ILE A 153 29.95 29.80 29.52
C ILE A 153 30.37 28.33 29.54
N CYS A 154 30.68 27.79 30.73
CA CYS A 154 30.99 26.39 30.94
C CYS A 154 29.79 25.66 31.56
N ASN A 155 29.03 24.92 30.74
CA ASN A 155 27.97 24.03 31.21
C ASN A 155 28.49 22.59 31.24
N GLU A 156 29.29 22.27 32.25
CA GLU A 156 30.04 21.00 32.33
C GLU A 156 29.15 19.76 32.13
N ASP A 157 28.03 19.66 32.85
CA ASP A 157 27.12 18.51 32.75
C ASP A 157 26.62 18.29 31.31
N ASN A 158 26.22 19.38 30.63
CA ASN A 158 25.73 19.29 29.26
C ASN A 158 26.85 19.01 28.27
N LEU A 159 28.05 19.56 28.48
CA LEU A 159 29.19 19.32 27.60
C LEU A 159 29.64 17.86 27.68
N ARG A 160 29.66 17.26 28.88
CA ARG A 160 29.94 15.83 29.06
C ARG A 160 28.86 14.95 28.44
N ALA A 161 27.58 15.30 28.61
CA ALA A 161 26.48 14.60 27.94
C ALA A 161 26.57 14.69 26.41
N ALA A 162 26.86 15.88 25.87
CA ALA A 162 27.05 16.11 24.44
C ALA A 162 28.26 15.34 23.90
N SER A 163 29.38 15.31 24.64
CA SER A 163 30.57 14.52 24.30
C SER A 163 30.22 13.04 24.11
N LYS A 164 29.47 12.46 25.06
CA LYS A 164 29.02 11.06 24.98
C LYS A 164 28.16 10.80 23.73
N ALA A 165 27.24 11.71 23.40
CA ALA A 165 26.41 11.59 22.21
C ALA A 165 27.21 11.74 20.91
N LEU A 166 28.10 12.72 20.83
CA LEU A 166 28.89 13.00 19.61
C LEU A 166 29.88 11.88 19.26
N ARG A 167 30.31 11.09 20.25
CA ARG A 167 31.17 9.91 20.01
C ARG A 167 30.51 8.80 19.18
N SER A 168 29.17 8.81 19.04
CA SER A 168 28.46 7.89 18.13
C SER A 168 28.36 8.39 16.69
N ALA A 169 28.90 9.58 16.40
CA ALA A 169 28.82 10.22 15.09
C ALA A 169 30.18 10.33 14.40
N GLU A 170 30.21 10.09 13.09
CA GLU A 170 31.27 10.59 12.22
C GLU A 170 31.03 12.09 11.98
N ILE A 171 32.02 12.92 12.33
CA ILE A 171 31.92 14.38 12.23
C ILE A 171 32.72 14.83 11.01
N VAL A 172 32.04 15.40 10.00
CA VAL A 172 32.62 15.67 8.68
C VAL A 172 32.57 17.16 8.36
N LEU A 173 33.70 17.73 7.94
CA LEU A 173 33.74 19.03 7.28
C LEU A 173 33.52 18.82 5.78
N GLY A 174 32.41 19.32 5.24
CA GLY A 174 32.11 19.16 3.82
C GLY A 174 30.78 19.77 3.39
N ASP A 175 30.61 19.89 2.07
CA ASP A 175 29.34 20.27 1.45
C ASP A 175 28.30 19.14 1.59
N TYR A 176 27.03 19.53 1.70
CA TYR A 176 25.93 18.58 1.91
C TYR A 176 25.83 17.55 0.78
N LYS A 177 26.09 17.93 -0.48
CA LYS A 177 25.97 17.02 -1.63
C LYS A 177 27.02 15.91 -1.54
N ASP A 178 28.25 16.26 -1.22
CA ASP A 178 29.35 15.30 -1.12
C ASP A 178 29.13 14.33 0.03
N VAL A 179 28.68 14.84 1.19
CA VAL A 179 28.34 14.02 2.37
C VAL A 179 27.20 13.05 2.03
N LEU A 180 26.11 13.53 1.44
CA LEU A 180 24.95 12.70 1.09
C LEU A 180 25.31 11.65 0.03
N ARG A 181 26.08 12.02 -1.00
CA ARG A 181 26.51 11.08 -2.05
C ARG A 181 27.44 10.00 -1.55
N LYS A 182 28.33 10.34 -0.61
CA LYS A 182 29.31 9.40 -0.06
C LYS A 182 28.71 8.47 1.00
N HIS A 183 27.80 8.97 1.85
CA HIS A 183 27.42 8.26 3.08
C HIS A 183 26.00 7.67 3.06
N ALA A 184 25.06 8.23 2.27
CA ALA A 184 23.66 7.81 2.31
C ALA A 184 23.45 6.43 1.65
N LYS A 185 22.67 5.59 2.32
CA LYS A 185 22.27 4.25 1.86
C LYS A 185 20.77 4.04 2.05
N PRO A 186 20.14 3.08 1.32
CA PRO A 186 18.74 2.75 1.52
C PRO A 186 18.42 2.45 3.00
N GLY A 187 17.30 2.98 3.49
CA GLY A 187 16.86 2.82 4.88
C GLY A 187 17.47 3.81 5.89
N ASP A 188 18.40 4.67 5.49
CA ASP A 188 18.91 5.75 6.34
C ASP A 188 17.83 6.82 6.58
N PHE A 189 17.95 7.55 7.69
CA PHE A 189 17.15 8.74 8.00
C PHE A 189 18.01 9.99 7.84
N ILE A 190 17.55 10.91 6.99
CA ILE A 190 18.28 12.10 6.58
C ILE A 190 17.46 13.32 7.00
N PHE A 191 18.05 14.17 7.83
CA PHE A 191 17.46 15.43 8.24
C PHE A 191 18.16 16.61 7.56
N LEU A 192 17.41 17.44 6.86
CA LEU A 192 17.91 18.57 6.08
C LEU A 192 17.34 19.88 6.62
N ASP A 193 18.21 20.75 7.12
CA ASP A 193 17.87 22.10 7.60
C ASP A 193 18.76 23.14 6.92
N PRO A 194 18.62 23.34 5.60
CA PRO A 194 19.43 24.29 4.85
C PRO A 194 19.21 25.73 5.32
N PRO A 195 20.08 26.68 4.95
CA PRO A 195 19.76 28.10 5.06
C PRO A 195 18.44 28.43 4.31
N TYR A 196 17.56 29.23 4.92
CA TYR A 196 16.21 29.47 4.39
C TYR A 196 16.15 30.58 3.34
N LEU A 197 15.25 30.42 2.37
CA LEU A 197 14.87 31.50 1.45
C LEU A 197 14.24 32.69 2.22
N PRO A 198 14.58 33.93 1.85
CA PRO A 198 13.95 35.10 2.43
C PRO A 198 12.48 35.21 1.99
N THR A 199 11.57 35.37 2.95
CA THR A 199 10.11 35.42 2.73
C THR A 199 9.59 36.79 2.28
N SER A 200 10.46 37.80 2.12
CA SER A 200 10.13 39.09 1.51
C SER A 200 11.38 39.78 0.96
N GLN A 201 11.21 40.67 -0.04
CA GLN A 201 12.31 41.47 -0.63
C GLN A 201 13.08 42.33 0.42
N TYR A 202 12.50 42.56 1.60
CA TYR A 202 13.07 43.36 2.70
C TYR A 202 13.53 42.53 3.92
N ALA A 203 13.33 41.21 3.92
CA ALA A 203 13.78 40.32 4.99
C ALA A 203 15.27 39.99 4.79
N ASP A 204 16.13 40.94 5.21
CA ASP A 204 17.57 40.88 5.03
C ASP A 204 18.24 39.88 6.01
N PHE A 205 17.95 38.58 5.83
CA PHE A 205 18.73 37.49 6.44
C PHE A 205 20.07 37.23 5.70
N LYS A 206 20.44 38.11 4.75
CA LYS A 206 21.58 38.03 3.83
C LYS A 206 22.99 38.16 4.46
N ARG A 207 23.18 37.84 5.76
CA ARG A 207 24.41 38.24 6.50
C ARG A 207 25.19 37.14 7.25
N TYR A 208 24.86 35.85 7.10
CA TYR A 208 25.32 34.84 8.07
C TYR A 208 26.38 33.82 7.64
N THR A 209 26.81 33.77 6.37
CA THR A 209 27.91 32.90 5.91
C THR A 209 28.70 33.56 4.76
N LYS A 210 29.96 33.14 4.54
CA LYS A 210 30.82 33.65 3.45
C LYS A 210 30.32 33.18 2.07
N GLU A 211 29.74 31.98 2.03
CA GLU A 211 29.10 31.36 0.88
C GLU A 211 27.58 31.47 1.05
N GLN A 212 26.89 31.97 0.03
CA GLN A 212 25.45 32.23 0.03
C GLN A 212 24.72 31.02 -0.56
N PHE A 213 23.68 30.54 0.12
CA PHE A 213 22.79 29.48 -0.39
C PHE A 213 21.67 30.16 -1.20
N TYR A 214 21.74 30.08 -2.52
CA TYR A 214 20.86 30.77 -3.46
C TYR A 214 19.70 29.88 -3.90
N GLU A 215 18.82 30.42 -4.75
CA GLU A 215 17.68 29.69 -5.30
C GLU A 215 18.15 28.45 -6.09
N GLU A 216 19.26 28.54 -6.80
CA GLU A 216 19.88 27.42 -7.52
C GLU A 216 20.31 26.30 -6.57
N ASP A 217 20.83 26.63 -5.39
CA ASP A 217 21.21 25.65 -4.38
C ASP A 217 19.99 24.93 -3.79
N HIS A 218 18.84 25.61 -3.68
CA HIS A 218 17.58 24.99 -3.29
C HIS A 218 17.03 24.06 -4.38
N ILE A 219 17.17 24.41 -5.65
CA ILE A 219 16.82 23.52 -6.78
C ILE A 219 17.69 22.26 -6.72
N ASP A 220 19.00 22.41 -6.54
CA ASP A 220 19.91 21.28 -6.43
C ASP A 220 19.62 20.41 -5.20
N LEU A 221 19.28 21.02 -4.06
CA LEU A 221 18.86 20.30 -2.87
C LEU A 221 17.57 19.51 -3.13
N ALA A 222 16.60 20.07 -3.86
CA ALA A 222 15.39 19.36 -4.24
C ALA A 222 15.67 18.14 -5.14
N ASN A 223 16.60 18.28 -6.09
CA ASN A 223 17.07 17.16 -6.91
C ASN A 223 17.73 16.07 -6.06
N GLU A 224 18.54 16.46 -5.07
CA GLU A 224 19.20 15.53 -4.16
C GLU A 224 18.20 14.82 -3.24
N VAL A 225 17.18 15.53 -2.71
CA VAL A 225 16.05 14.94 -1.97
C VAL A 225 15.33 13.90 -2.82
N HIS A 226 15.10 14.18 -4.10
CA HIS A 226 14.47 13.22 -5.00
C HIS A 226 15.32 11.97 -5.21
N ARG A 227 16.63 12.14 -5.43
CA ARG A 227 17.57 11.02 -5.55
C ARG A 227 17.57 10.13 -4.30
N LEU A 228 17.56 10.74 -3.11
CA LEU A 228 17.53 10.02 -1.82
C LEU A 228 16.22 9.28 -1.60
N HIS A 229 15.09 9.89 -1.96
CA HIS A 229 13.77 9.27 -1.94
C HIS A 229 13.72 8.02 -2.84
N GLU A 230 14.17 8.13 -4.10
CA GLU A 230 14.22 7.00 -5.04
C GLU A 230 15.19 5.90 -4.59
N MET A 231 16.28 6.28 -3.92
CA MET A 231 17.22 5.33 -3.32
C MET A 231 16.60 4.52 -2.16
N GLY A 232 15.53 5.00 -1.55
CA GLY A 232 14.87 4.36 -0.42
C GLY A 232 15.30 4.91 0.94
N CYS A 233 15.77 6.16 1.01
CA CYS A 233 16.02 6.85 2.27
C CYS A 233 14.74 7.52 2.81
N ASN A 234 14.66 7.72 4.12
CA ASN A 234 13.68 8.60 4.75
C ASN A 234 14.27 9.99 4.82
N VAL A 235 13.63 10.99 4.20
CA VAL A 235 14.12 12.37 4.21
C VAL A 235 13.10 13.29 4.87
N LEU A 236 13.56 14.04 5.87
CA LEU A 236 12.79 15.09 6.51
C LEU A 236 13.52 16.42 6.31
N LEU A 237 12.85 17.39 5.69
CA LEU A 237 13.44 18.68 5.36
C LEU A 237 12.62 19.81 5.98
N THR A 238 13.29 20.81 6.53
CA THR A 238 12.65 22.05 6.99
C THR A 238 13.09 23.24 6.14
N ASN A 239 12.18 24.15 5.84
CA ASN A 239 12.47 25.38 5.10
C ASN A 239 11.51 26.51 5.49
N SER A 240 11.69 27.70 4.94
CA SER A 240 10.71 28.77 5.01
C SER A 240 9.42 28.42 4.25
N ASN A 241 8.29 28.96 4.70
CA ASN A 241 7.03 28.93 3.94
C ASN A 241 7.11 29.89 2.73
N HIS A 242 7.83 29.50 1.68
CA HIS A 242 8.06 30.28 0.46
C HIS A 242 7.46 29.56 -0.77
N PRO A 243 6.85 30.28 -1.75
CA PRO A 243 6.23 29.66 -2.93
C PRO A 243 7.13 28.67 -3.68
N LEU A 244 8.40 29.04 -3.90
CA LEU A 244 9.38 28.15 -4.55
C LEU A 244 9.56 26.82 -3.81
N VAL A 245 9.48 26.81 -2.48
CA VAL A 245 9.62 25.56 -1.70
C VAL A 245 8.41 24.65 -1.95
N HIS A 246 7.20 25.20 -2.04
CA HIS A 246 6.01 24.41 -2.40
C HIS A 246 6.13 23.82 -3.79
N GLU A 247 6.62 24.61 -4.75
CA GLU A 247 6.86 24.15 -6.13
C GLU A 247 7.90 23.03 -6.20
N LEU A 248 9.07 23.21 -5.57
CA LEU A 248 10.17 22.24 -5.62
C LEU A 248 9.82 20.89 -4.99
N TYR A 249 8.91 20.87 -4.00
CA TYR A 249 8.59 19.68 -3.21
C TYR A 249 7.13 19.23 -3.36
N GLU A 250 6.40 19.68 -4.38
CA GLU A 250 4.95 19.44 -4.57
C GLU A 250 4.52 17.95 -4.54
N LYS A 251 5.45 17.05 -4.91
CA LYS A 251 5.24 15.60 -4.93
C LYS A 251 5.32 14.92 -3.56
N TYR A 252 5.72 15.66 -2.52
CA TYR A 252 5.94 15.14 -1.17
C TYR A 252 4.89 15.65 -0.19
N ASN A 253 4.84 15.04 0.99
CA ASN A 253 3.95 15.52 2.04
C ASN A 253 4.53 16.81 2.63
N ILE A 254 3.79 17.92 2.49
CA ILE A 254 4.14 19.24 2.98
C ILE A 254 3.19 19.64 4.11
N SER A 255 3.75 20.12 5.22
CA SER A 255 2.99 20.73 6.31
C SER A 255 3.62 22.05 6.75
N VAL A 256 2.79 22.99 7.21
CA VAL A 256 3.22 24.33 7.65
C VAL A 256 2.95 24.49 9.14
N HIS A 257 3.97 24.93 9.88
CA HIS A 257 3.93 25.04 11.34
C HIS A 257 4.32 26.44 11.78
N LYS A 258 3.60 26.98 12.76
CA LYS A 258 3.88 28.33 13.30
C LYS A 258 5.09 28.28 14.24
N THR A 259 6.05 29.17 14.01
CA THR A 259 7.29 29.29 14.80
C THR A 259 7.43 30.68 15.43
N ARG A 260 8.19 30.77 16.53
CA ARG A 260 8.50 32.06 17.18
C ARG A 260 9.90 32.53 16.79
N ARG A 261 10.01 33.64 16.05
CA ARG A 261 11.30 34.25 15.67
C ARG A 261 11.85 35.11 16.81
N ASN A 262 12.53 34.49 17.77
CA ASN A 262 13.08 35.17 18.95
C ASN A 262 14.29 36.10 18.67
N ILE A 263 14.82 36.11 17.44
CA ILE A 263 16.05 36.85 17.07
C ILE A 263 15.75 38.29 16.58
N SER A 264 14.49 38.63 16.26
CA SER A 264 14.13 39.98 15.82
C SER A 264 14.26 41.02 16.94
N SER A 265 14.88 42.16 16.62
CA SER A 265 15.00 43.33 17.51
C SER A 265 13.66 44.06 17.73
N LYS A 266 12.62 43.78 16.93
CA LYS A 266 11.27 44.34 17.08
C LYS A 266 10.31 43.27 17.63
N GLY A 267 9.73 43.52 18.81
CA GLY A 267 8.85 42.58 19.52
C GLY A 267 7.58 42.18 18.75
N SER A 268 7.07 43.06 17.88
CA SER A 268 5.85 42.85 17.08
C SER A 268 6.04 41.98 15.84
N SER A 269 7.26 41.60 15.47
CA SER A 269 7.56 40.79 14.27
C SER A 269 8.04 39.37 14.59
N ARG A 270 7.67 38.83 15.76
CA ARG A 270 8.20 37.57 16.32
C ARG A 270 7.42 36.31 15.92
N SER A 271 6.50 36.39 14.94
CA SER A 271 5.83 35.23 14.34
C SER A 271 6.50 34.84 13.02
N GLY A 272 6.75 33.55 12.83
CA GLY A 272 7.20 32.95 11.58
C GLY A 272 6.40 31.70 11.25
N GLU A 273 6.58 31.19 10.04
CA GLU A 273 6.06 29.91 9.61
C GLU A 273 7.21 29.12 8.98
N ASP A 274 7.35 27.89 9.42
CA ASP A 274 8.34 26.94 8.92
C ASP A 274 7.57 25.81 8.22
N LEU A 275 8.06 25.43 7.06
CA LEU A 275 7.52 24.38 6.22
C LEU A 275 8.33 23.11 6.46
N LEU A 276 7.62 21.99 6.63
CA LEU A 276 8.18 20.66 6.80
C LEU A 276 7.81 19.81 5.57
N VAL A 277 8.83 19.29 4.89
CA VAL A 277 8.70 18.35 3.78
C VAL A 277 9.09 16.96 4.26
N LYS A 278 8.22 15.99 4.04
CA LYS A 278 8.47 14.57 4.34
C LYS A 278 8.49 13.76 3.05
N ALA A 279 9.66 13.26 2.69
CA ALA A 279 9.87 12.37 1.55
C ALA A 279 10.25 10.98 2.07
N GLU A 280 9.24 10.13 2.22
CA GLU A 280 9.39 8.74 2.71
C GLU A 280 9.74 7.81 1.54
N PRO A 281 10.50 6.73 1.76
CA PRO A 281 10.80 5.79 0.70
C PRO A 281 9.53 5.14 0.17
N HIS A 282 9.50 4.81 -1.12
CA HIS A 282 8.49 3.93 -1.68
C HIS A 282 8.42 2.66 -0.84
N LYS A 283 7.23 2.28 -0.35
CA LYS A 283 7.04 0.95 0.24
C LYS A 283 7.38 -0.07 -0.86
N LYS A 284 8.58 -0.66 -0.81
CA LYS A 284 8.93 -1.81 -1.65
C LYS A 284 8.16 -3.01 -1.14
N ILE A 285 6.90 -3.10 -1.55
CA ILE A 285 6.12 -4.32 -1.44
C ILE A 285 6.65 -5.22 -2.56
N SER A 286 7.69 -6.01 -2.31
CA SER A 286 8.07 -7.04 -3.27
C SER A 286 6.96 -8.08 -3.27
N LEU A 287 6.01 -7.97 -4.20
CA LEU A 287 4.86 -8.86 -4.35
C LEU A 287 5.29 -10.23 -4.89
N VAL A 288 6.12 -10.95 -4.13
CA VAL A 288 6.38 -12.38 -4.38
C VAL A 288 5.37 -13.14 -3.54
N PRO A 289 4.37 -13.81 -4.15
CA PRO A 289 3.42 -14.57 -3.39
C PRO A 289 4.12 -15.79 -2.81
N THR A 290 4.30 -15.78 -1.50
CA THR A 290 4.51 -17.01 -0.74
C THR A 290 3.18 -17.74 -0.66
N ALA A 291 3.19 -19.07 -0.84
CA ALA A 291 2.01 -19.89 -0.59
C ALA A 291 1.55 -19.66 0.86
N ILE A 292 0.30 -19.28 1.04
CA ILE A 292 -0.31 -19.03 2.35
C ILE A 292 -1.38 -20.07 2.58
N GLU A 293 -1.37 -20.66 3.77
CA GLU A 293 -2.42 -21.57 4.21
C GLU A 293 -3.75 -20.80 4.34
N LEU A 294 -4.78 -21.29 3.66
CA LEU A 294 -6.12 -20.71 3.72
C LEU A 294 -6.92 -21.32 4.89
N PRO A 295 -7.87 -20.58 5.49
CA PRO A 295 -8.68 -21.10 6.60
C PRO A 295 -9.43 -22.38 6.22
N GLU A 296 -9.64 -23.30 7.18
CA GLU A 296 -10.39 -24.56 7.01
C GLU A 296 -11.77 -24.35 6.37
N GLN A 297 -12.42 -23.21 6.65
CA GLN A 297 -13.71 -22.85 6.04
C GLN A 297 -13.66 -22.81 4.49
N MET A 298 -12.48 -22.60 3.90
CA MET A 298 -12.25 -22.64 2.45
C MET A 298 -12.51 -24.04 1.87
N GLU A 299 -12.23 -25.11 2.63
CA GLU A 299 -12.43 -26.50 2.20
C GLU A 299 -13.91 -26.85 2.00
N LYS A 300 -14.81 -26.12 2.67
CA LYS A 300 -16.26 -26.30 2.55
C LYS A 300 -16.83 -25.72 1.25
N PHE A 301 -16.05 -24.98 0.46
CA PHE A 301 -16.52 -24.38 -0.79
C PHE A 301 -17.04 -25.47 -1.77
N PRO A 302 -18.28 -25.35 -2.30
CA PRO A 302 -18.91 -26.41 -3.08
C PRO A 302 -18.40 -26.44 -4.54
N SER A 303 -17.12 -26.78 -4.72
CA SER A 303 -16.43 -26.70 -5.99
C SER A 303 -17.09 -27.54 -7.10
N THR A 304 -16.97 -27.02 -8.33
CA THR A 304 -17.38 -27.68 -9.57
C THR A 304 -16.43 -27.29 -10.69
N ARG A 305 -16.38 -28.07 -11.78
CA ARG A 305 -15.54 -27.75 -12.95
C ARG A 305 -16.11 -26.54 -13.69
N PHE A 306 -15.65 -25.35 -13.31
CA PHE A 306 -15.94 -24.06 -13.91
C PHE A 306 -14.76 -23.58 -14.77
N MET A 307 -15.03 -23.25 -16.03
CA MET A 307 -14.07 -22.68 -16.99
C MET A 307 -13.47 -21.36 -16.48
N GLY A 308 -12.14 -21.30 -16.35
CA GLY A 308 -11.42 -20.11 -15.88
C GLY A 308 -11.39 -19.92 -14.37
N SER A 309 -11.87 -20.89 -13.58
CA SER A 309 -11.86 -20.84 -12.12
C SER A 309 -10.46 -20.57 -11.55
N LYS A 310 -10.36 -19.62 -10.61
CA LYS A 310 -9.11 -19.25 -9.92
C LYS A 310 -8.83 -20.07 -8.67
N GLN A 311 -9.48 -21.23 -8.52
CA GLN A 311 -9.33 -22.09 -7.35
C GLN A 311 -7.86 -22.49 -7.07
N ASN A 312 -7.08 -22.75 -8.13
CA ASN A 312 -5.66 -23.12 -7.98
C ASN A 312 -4.73 -21.92 -7.76
N LEU A 313 -5.27 -20.70 -7.71
CA LEU A 313 -4.51 -19.45 -7.58
C LEU A 313 -4.85 -18.69 -6.30
N LEU A 314 -5.75 -19.21 -5.46
CA LEU A 314 -6.26 -18.51 -4.28
C LEU A 314 -5.14 -18.13 -3.30
N GLU A 315 -4.20 -19.03 -3.03
CA GLU A 315 -3.06 -18.77 -2.14
C GLU A 315 -2.19 -17.63 -2.67
N HIS A 316 -1.97 -17.55 -3.97
CA HIS A 316 -1.19 -16.48 -4.59
C HIS A 316 -1.96 -15.16 -4.63
N ILE A 317 -3.26 -15.19 -4.96
CA ILE A 317 -4.12 -14.00 -4.95
C ILE A 317 -4.17 -13.42 -3.54
N TRP A 318 -4.36 -14.26 -2.52
CA TRP A 318 -4.32 -13.83 -1.12
C TRP A 318 -2.92 -13.39 -0.69
N GLY A 319 -1.87 -14.11 -1.10
CA GLY A 319 -0.47 -13.76 -0.81
C GLY A 319 -0.04 -12.41 -1.36
N VAL A 320 -0.64 -11.97 -2.46
CA VAL A 320 -0.52 -10.60 -2.99
C VAL A 320 -1.41 -9.63 -2.19
N ALA A 321 -2.70 -9.95 -2.05
CA ALA A 321 -3.66 -9.04 -1.43
C ALA A 321 -3.33 -8.71 0.03
N SER A 322 -2.92 -9.71 0.82
CA SER A 322 -2.60 -9.59 2.25
C SER A 322 -1.40 -8.71 2.57
N GLN A 323 -0.63 -8.27 1.57
CA GLN A 323 0.46 -7.29 1.74
C GLN A 323 -0.07 -5.85 1.89
N PHE A 324 -1.36 -5.65 1.65
CA PHE A 324 -2.03 -4.36 1.78
C PHE A 324 -2.98 -4.35 2.98
N GLU A 325 -3.18 -3.16 3.56
CA GLU A 325 -4.24 -2.93 4.55
C GLU A 325 -5.54 -2.58 3.83
N PHE A 326 -6.58 -3.40 4.01
CA PHE A 326 -7.91 -3.18 3.43
C PHE A 326 -8.98 -3.95 4.23
N ASN A 327 -10.19 -3.42 4.27
CA ASN A 327 -11.33 -4.03 4.97
C ASN A 327 -12.42 -4.52 4.01
N SER A 328 -12.54 -3.87 2.85
CA SER A 328 -13.55 -4.18 1.85
C SER A 328 -12.95 -4.57 0.49
N VAL A 329 -13.57 -5.54 -0.17
CA VAL A 329 -13.20 -6.03 -1.50
C VAL A 329 -14.39 -5.97 -2.44
N LEU A 330 -14.17 -5.44 -3.64
CA LEU A 330 -15.08 -5.57 -4.77
C LEU A 330 -14.54 -6.62 -5.75
N ASP A 331 -15.20 -7.77 -5.84
CA ASP A 331 -14.93 -8.83 -6.81
C ASP A 331 -15.76 -8.59 -8.07
N LEU A 332 -15.14 -8.02 -9.10
CA LEU A 332 -15.72 -7.84 -10.42
C LEU A 332 -15.48 -9.11 -11.25
N PHE A 333 -16.55 -9.60 -11.88
CA PHE A 333 -16.56 -10.85 -12.67
C PHE A 333 -16.38 -12.08 -11.77
N SER A 334 -17.18 -12.16 -10.71
CA SER A 334 -17.04 -13.17 -9.66
C SER A 334 -17.07 -14.63 -10.13
N GLY A 335 -17.64 -14.92 -11.31
CA GLY A 335 -17.53 -16.21 -11.98
C GLY A 335 -18.03 -17.39 -11.14
N SER A 336 -17.12 -18.26 -10.69
CA SER A 336 -17.46 -19.39 -9.81
C SER A 336 -17.75 -18.98 -8.37
N SER A 337 -17.55 -17.71 -8.00
CA SER A 337 -17.57 -17.14 -6.64
C SER A 337 -16.44 -17.56 -5.70
N VAL A 338 -15.46 -18.35 -6.19
CA VAL A 338 -14.40 -18.91 -5.33
C VAL A 338 -13.49 -17.82 -4.73
N VAL A 339 -13.19 -16.76 -5.49
CA VAL A 339 -12.36 -15.65 -5.02
C VAL A 339 -13.10 -14.80 -4.00
N SER A 340 -14.37 -14.44 -4.29
CA SER A 340 -15.28 -13.83 -3.29
C SER A 340 -15.36 -14.65 -1.99
N TYR A 341 -15.47 -15.98 -2.08
CA TYR A 341 -15.57 -16.85 -0.91
C TYR A 341 -14.27 -16.84 -0.11
N MET A 342 -13.11 -16.89 -0.78
CA MET A 342 -11.80 -16.74 -0.14
C MET A 342 -11.70 -15.41 0.61
N PHE A 343 -12.06 -14.27 0.01
CA PHE A 343 -12.00 -12.99 0.73
C PHE A 343 -12.96 -12.96 1.94
N LYS A 344 -14.12 -13.62 1.83
CA LYS A 344 -15.06 -13.75 2.95
C LYS A 344 -14.46 -14.56 4.11
N THR A 345 -13.74 -15.66 3.82
CA THR A 345 -13.07 -16.47 4.87
C THR A 345 -11.93 -15.72 5.56
N GLN A 346 -11.39 -14.69 4.90
CA GLN A 346 -10.39 -13.78 5.46
C GLN A 346 -10.99 -12.58 6.21
N ASN A 347 -12.26 -12.69 6.65
CA ASN A 347 -13.00 -11.66 7.38
C ASN A 347 -13.08 -10.31 6.66
N LYS A 348 -13.07 -10.30 5.32
CA LYS A 348 -13.26 -9.08 4.53
C LYS A 348 -14.73 -8.86 4.22
N GLN A 349 -15.15 -7.60 4.15
CA GLN A 349 -16.42 -7.26 3.53
C GLN A 349 -16.32 -7.52 2.03
N VAL A 350 -17.16 -8.40 1.50
CA VAL A 350 -17.15 -8.76 0.08
C VAL A 350 -18.36 -8.19 -0.65
N LEU A 351 -18.08 -7.38 -1.66
CA LEU A 351 -19.02 -6.87 -2.64
C LEU A 351 -18.74 -7.63 -3.94
N SER A 352 -19.70 -8.40 -4.43
CA SER A 352 -19.49 -9.27 -5.60
C SER A 352 -20.38 -8.84 -6.74
N ASN A 353 -19.87 -8.98 -7.96
CA ASN A 353 -20.57 -8.59 -9.17
C ASN A 353 -20.34 -9.57 -10.30
N ASP A 354 -21.42 -10.00 -10.96
CA ASP A 354 -21.35 -10.69 -12.24
C ASP A 354 -22.51 -10.33 -13.15
N TYR A 355 -22.28 -10.37 -14.46
CA TYR A 355 -23.33 -10.15 -15.45
C TYR A 355 -24.10 -11.44 -15.76
N MET A 356 -23.53 -12.63 -15.50
CA MET A 356 -24.23 -13.90 -15.58
C MET A 356 -25.10 -14.09 -14.35
N ALA A 357 -26.39 -14.37 -14.55
CA ALA A 357 -27.35 -14.53 -13.47
C ALA A 357 -26.99 -15.70 -12.55
N PHE A 358 -26.48 -16.82 -13.09
CA PHE A 358 -26.10 -17.98 -12.28
C PHE A 358 -24.89 -17.70 -11.38
N SER A 359 -23.90 -16.94 -11.86
CA SER A 359 -22.76 -16.50 -11.06
C SER A 359 -23.16 -15.55 -9.94
N ALA A 360 -24.06 -14.59 -10.23
CA ALA A 360 -24.62 -13.73 -9.19
C ALA A 360 -25.47 -14.51 -8.17
N THR A 361 -26.11 -15.60 -8.59
CA THR A 361 -26.87 -16.48 -7.68
C THR A 361 -25.95 -17.26 -6.73
N TYR A 362 -24.77 -17.71 -7.18
CA TYR A 362 -23.76 -18.29 -6.29
C TYR A 362 -23.32 -17.31 -5.21
N THR A 363 -23.01 -16.07 -5.60
CA THR A 363 -22.58 -15.06 -4.62
C THR A 363 -23.71 -14.63 -3.70
N LYS A 364 -24.96 -14.62 -4.17
CA LYS A 364 -26.13 -14.43 -3.31
C LYS A 364 -26.28 -15.56 -2.28
N ALA A 365 -26.02 -16.80 -2.69
CA ALA A 365 -26.17 -18.00 -1.86
C ALA A 365 -25.06 -18.17 -0.81
N LEU A 366 -23.82 -17.80 -1.12
CA LEU A 366 -22.64 -18.07 -0.27
C LEU A 366 -21.96 -16.82 0.30
N ILE A 367 -22.03 -15.69 -0.40
CA ILE A 367 -21.28 -14.49 -0.05
C ILE A 367 -22.15 -13.53 0.75
N GLU A 368 -23.27 -13.08 0.17
CA GLU A 368 -24.23 -12.21 0.86
C GLU A 368 -25.00 -12.92 2.00
N ASN A 369 -25.22 -14.22 1.85
CA ASN A 369 -25.89 -15.04 2.86
C ASN A 369 -24.92 -15.45 3.97
N ASN A 370 -25.21 -15.05 5.21
CA ASN A 370 -24.38 -15.40 6.37
C ASN A 370 -24.90 -16.60 7.17
N LYS A 371 -26.20 -16.96 7.07
CA LYS A 371 -26.83 -17.87 8.05
C LYS A 371 -27.90 -18.80 7.49
N THR A 372 -28.48 -18.44 6.36
CA THR A 372 -29.66 -19.16 5.86
C THR A 372 -29.20 -20.46 5.19
N THR A 373 -29.85 -21.57 5.53
CA THR A 373 -29.65 -22.88 4.90
C THR A 373 -30.99 -23.44 4.42
N LEU A 374 -30.96 -24.50 3.61
CA LEU A 374 -32.13 -25.26 3.22
C LEU A 374 -32.41 -26.35 4.25
N SER A 375 -33.57 -26.29 4.89
CA SER A 375 -34.05 -27.30 5.84
C SER A 375 -34.76 -28.46 5.11
N ALA A 376 -35.01 -29.56 5.82
CA ALA A 376 -35.81 -30.67 5.31
C ALA A 376 -37.23 -30.23 4.85
N ARG A 377 -37.82 -29.22 5.51
CA ARG A 377 -39.10 -28.63 5.08
C ARG A 377 -38.98 -27.93 3.74
N ASP A 378 -37.89 -27.19 3.53
CA ASP A 378 -37.64 -26.51 2.26
C ASP A 378 -37.45 -27.52 1.12
N ILE A 379 -36.77 -28.64 1.38
CA ILE A 379 -36.64 -29.74 0.42
C ILE A 379 -38.01 -30.36 0.09
N LYS A 380 -38.86 -30.59 1.09
CA LYS A 380 -40.22 -31.09 0.87
C LYS A 380 -41.06 -30.15 -0.01
N ILE A 381 -40.89 -28.82 0.15
CA ILE A 381 -41.54 -27.83 -0.72
C ILE A 381 -41.01 -27.94 -2.16
N LEU A 382 -39.70 -28.07 -2.32
CA LEU A 382 -39.07 -28.18 -3.63
C LEU A 382 -39.48 -29.45 -4.38
N PHE A 383 -39.73 -30.55 -3.67
CA PHE A 383 -40.05 -31.86 -4.25
C PHE A 383 -41.57 -32.11 -4.34
N ASP A 384 -42.40 -31.10 -4.09
CA ASP A 384 -43.85 -31.22 -4.13
C ASP A 384 -44.36 -31.36 -5.58
N ASN A 385 -44.63 -32.60 -5.96
CA ASN A 385 -45.09 -33.04 -7.28
C ASN A 385 -46.57 -32.71 -7.57
N THR A 386 -47.30 -32.12 -6.63
CA THR A 386 -48.67 -31.63 -6.87
C THR A 386 -48.70 -30.27 -7.57
N THR A 387 -47.55 -29.63 -7.72
CA THR A 387 -47.41 -28.31 -8.33
C THR A 387 -47.59 -28.37 -9.84
N SER A 388 -48.41 -27.47 -10.39
CA SER A 388 -48.53 -27.31 -11.83
C SER A 388 -47.21 -26.84 -12.44
N MET A 389 -46.66 -27.61 -13.39
CA MET A 389 -45.41 -27.30 -14.09
C MET A 389 -45.66 -26.80 -15.51
N ASP A 390 -44.79 -25.92 -16.00
CA ASP A 390 -44.78 -25.48 -17.41
C ASP A 390 -44.19 -26.55 -18.36
N ASN A 391 -43.53 -27.57 -17.79
CA ASN A 391 -42.82 -28.64 -18.50
C ASN A 391 -41.84 -28.10 -19.55
N PHE A 392 -41.31 -26.89 -19.37
CA PHE A 392 -40.52 -26.22 -20.40
C PHE A 392 -39.22 -26.98 -20.68
N VAL A 393 -38.52 -27.47 -19.65
CA VAL A 393 -37.26 -28.21 -19.85
C VAL A 393 -37.54 -29.57 -20.46
N SER A 394 -38.54 -30.29 -19.95
CA SER A 394 -38.98 -31.59 -20.44
C SER A 394 -39.42 -31.56 -21.90
N SER A 395 -40.11 -30.50 -22.34
CA SER A 395 -40.52 -30.33 -23.73
C SER A 395 -39.40 -29.81 -24.63
N THR A 396 -38.65 -28.80 -24.14
CA THR A 396 -37.67 -28.09 -24.96
C THR A 396 -36.34 -28.81 -25.06
N PHE A 397 -35.89 -29.48 -24.01
CA PHE A 397 -34.56 -30.10 -23.96
C PHE A 397 -34.60 -31.64 -23.97
N LYS A 398 -35.74 -32.22 -24.35
CA LYS A 398 -35.91 -33.64 -24.55
C LYS A 398 -34.81 -34.23 -25.43
N ASP A 399 -34.19 -35.32 -24.98
CA ASP A 399 -33.10 -36.04 -25.66
C ASP A 399 -31.85 -35.20 -25.96
N ILE A 400 -31.70 -34.01 -25.37
CA ILE A 400 -30.54 -33.13 -25.56
C ILE A 400 -29.49 -33.38 -24.47
N TYR A 401 -29.81 -33.10 -23.21
CA TYR A 401 -28.82 -33.06 -22.11
C TYR A 401 -29.03 -34.11 -21.03
N PHE A 402 -30.27 -34.32 -20.63
CA PHE A 402 -30.65 -35.24 -19.57
C PHE A 402 -31.83 -36.11 -20.03
N ASP A 403 -32.05 -37.23 -19.33
CA ASP A 403 -33.17 -38.12 -19.58
C ASP A 403 -34.51 -37.49 -19.11
N ASP A 404 -35.62 -38.15 -19.45
CA ASP A 404 -36.96 -37.64 -19.14
C ASP A 404 -37.21 -37.48 -17.63
N THR A 405 -36.65 -38.36 -16.80
CA THR A 405 -36.76 -38.30 -15.33
C THR A 405 -36.03 -37.08 -14.77
N ASP A 406 -34.81 -36.83 -15.23
CA ASP A 406 -34.01 -35.67 -14.82
C ASP A 406 -34.62 -34.36 -15.34
N ASN A 407 -35.12 -34.33 -16.59
CA ASN A 407 -35.77 -33.13 -17.13
C ASN A 407 -37.04 -32.78 -16.33
N TYR A 408 -37.84 -33.79 -15.98
CA TYR A 408 -38.99 -33.63 -15.10
C TYR A 408 -38.57 -33.07 -13.73
N PHE A 409 -37.51 -33.61 -13.13
CA PHE A 409 -36.99 -33.11 -11.85
C PHE A 409 -36.56 -31.64 -11.94
N ILE A 410 -35.91 -31.23 -13.04
CA ILE A 410 -35.56 -29.82 -13.25
C ILE A 410 -36.81 -28.94 -13.28
N ASP A 411 -37.85 -29.33 -14.04
CA ASP A 411 -39.10 -28.59 -14.12
C ASP A 411 -39.82 -28.50 -12.77
N LEU A 412 -39.79 -29.57 -11.98
CA LEU A 412 -40.34 -29.62 -10.63
C LEU A 412 -39.67 -28.58 -9.72
N ILE A 413 -38.33 -28.59 -9.66
CA ILE A 413 -37.58 -27.62 -8.84
C ILE A 413 -37.83 -26.19 -9.32
N ARG A 414 -37.84 -25.95 -10.65
CA ARG A 414 -38.15 -24.64 -11.25
C ARG A 414 -39.54 -24.14 -10.86
N ALA A 415 -40.55 -25.00 -10.86
CA ALA A 415 -41.92 -24.64 -10.48
C ALA A 415 -42.01 -24.30 -8.98
N ASN A 416 -41.25 -25.01 -8.14
CA ASN A 416 -41.36 -24.89 -6.69
C ASN A 416 -40.44 -23.85 -6.05
N VAL A 417 -39.35 -23.43 -6.70
CA VAL A 417 -38.34 -22.56 -6.05
C VAL A 417 -38.92 -21.23 -5.56
N ASN A 418 -39.90 -20.66 -6.28
CA ASN A 418 -40.52 -19.40 -5.88
C ASN A 418 -41.45 -19.52 -4.67
N ARG A 419 -41.80 -20.74 -4.25
CA ARG A 419 -42.56 -21.03 -3.02
C ARG A 419 -41.70 -20.94 -1.75
N LEU A 420 -40.37 -20.76 -1.89
CA LEU A 420 -39.49 -20.49 -0.76
C LEU A 420 -39.52 -18.98 -0.44
N ASP A 421 -39.92 -18.64 0.78
CA ASP A 421 -40.17 -17.25 1.23
C ASP A 421 -38.90 -16.40 1.40
N ASN A 422 -37.72 -17.01 1.36
CA ASN A 422 -36.44 -16.35 1.60
C ASN A 422 -35.56 -16.37 0.34
N GLN A 423 -35.07 -15.20 -0.09
CA GLN A 423 -34.23 -15.07 -1.29
C GLN A 423 -32.94 -15.90 -1.24
N TYR A 424 -32.35 -16.12 -0.06
CA TYR A 424 -31.16 -16.94 0.09
C TYR A 424 -31.48 -18.43 -0.04
N LYS A 425 -32.65 -18.88 0.48
CA LYS A 425 -33.12 -20.25 0.23
C LYS A 425 -33.35 -20.50 -1.26
N ARG A 426 -33.98 -19.56 -1.95
CA ARG A 426 -34.13 -19.62 -3.43
C ARG A 426 -32.77 -19.71 -4.12
N SER A 427 -31.82 -18.89 -3.70
CA SER A 427 -30.47 -18.86 -4.29
C SER A 427 -29.69 -20.15 -4.02
N LEU A 428 -29.80 -20.72 -2.82
CA LEU A 428 -29.22 -22.02 -2.47
C LEU A 428 -29.82 -23.14 -3.32
N ALA A 429 -31.16 -23.19 -3.44
CA ALA A 429 -31.82 -24.20 -4.25
C ALA A 429 -31.40 -24.12 -5.73
N LEU A 430 -31.38 -22.92 -6.31
CA LEU A 430 -30.91 -22.72 -7.69
C LEU A 430 -29.42 -23.07 -7.84
N SER A 431 -28.57 -22.67 -6.88
CA SER A 431 -27.14 -22.99 -6.91
C SER A 431 -26.88 -24.50 -6.84
N SER A 432 -27.64 -25.22 -6.02
CA SER A 432 -27.61 -26.68 -5.92
C SER A 432 -28.08 -27.34 -7.22
N LEU A 433 -29.17 -26.86 -7.82
CA LEU A 433 -29.67 -27.37 -9.11
C LEU A 433 -28.68 -27.14 -10.24
N VAL A 434 -28.11 -25.93 -10.32
CA VAL A 434 -27.06 -25.62 -11.31
C VAL A 434 -25.87 -26.56 -11.10
N ARG A 435 -25.42 -26.76 -9.86
CA ARG A 435 -24.30 -27.67 -9.58
C ARG A 435 -24.63 -29.11 -9.98
N ALA A 436 -25.82 -29.60 -9.68
CA ALA A 436 -26.29 -30.92 -10.06
C ALA A 436 -26.26 -31.11 -11.58
N CYS A 437 -26.83 -30.15 -12.32
CA CYS A 437 -26.80 -30.14 -13.79
C CYS A 437 -25.36 -30.12 -14.30
N LEU A 438 -24.48 -29.30 -13.70
CA LEU A 438 -23.08 -29.24 -14.07
C LEU A 438 -22.35 -30.57 -13.79
N LYS A 439 -22.67 -31.30 -12.73
CA LYS A 439 -22.03 -32.60 -12.44
C LYS A 439 -22.50 -33.69 -13.41
N LYS A 440 -23.80 -33.75 -13.69
CA LYS A 440 -24.37 -34.79 -14.55
C LYS A 440 -24.25 -34.52 -16.06
N ARG A 441 -24.00 -33.27 -16.50
CA ARG A 441 -23.94 -32.87 -17.92
C ARG A 441 -23.06 -33.77 -18.82
N PRO A 442 -23.38 -33.95 -20.10
CA PRO A 442 -22.44 -34.48 -21.09
C PRO A 442 -21.13 -33.67 -21.17
N ARG A 443 -20.03 -34.27 -21.64
CA ARG A 443 -18.73 -33.55 -21.79
C ARG A 443 -18.88 -32.25 -22.60
N GLY A 444 -17.94 -31.32 -22.43
CA GLY A 444 -17.90 -30.07 -23.19
C GLY A 444 -18.82 -28.94 -22.71
N ILE A 445 -19.38 -29.03 -21.49
CA ILE A 445 -20.23 -27.98 -20.88
C ILE A 445 -21.43 -27.65 -21.79
N PHE A 446 -22.38 -28.58 -21.87
CA PHE A 446 -23.59 -28.44 -22.72
C PHE A 446 -23.30 -28.21 -24.22
N THR A 447 -22.10 -28.57 -24.69
CA THR A 447 -21.73 -28.51 -26.12
C THR A 447 -22.12 -29.77 -26.88
N TYR A 448 -22.11 -30.93 -26.22
CA TYR A 448 -22.52 -32.20 -26.83
C TYR A 448 -23.88 -32.64 -26.30
N THR A 449 -24.62 -33.37 -27.15
CA THR A 449 -25.93 -33.95 -26.83
C THR A 449 -25.81 -35.46 -26.62
N GLY A 450 -26.64 -36.02 -25.74
CA GLY A 450 -26.69 -37.45 -25.49
C GLY A 450 -25.40 -38.06 -24.91
N GLN A 451 -25.27 -39.38 -25.02
CA GLN A 451 -24.22 -40.18 -24.34
C GLN A 451 -22.92 -40.36 -25.15
N ARG A 452 -22.68 -39.54 -26.19
CA ARG A 452 -21.55 -39.69 -27.14
C ARG A 452 -20.16 -39.75 -26.49
N TYR A 453 -20.02 -39.24 -25.26
CA TYR A 453 -18.80 -39.26 -24.47
C TYR A 453 -19.03 -39.76 -23.04
N ASN A 454 -19.91 -40.75 -22.85
CA ASN A 454 -20.01 -41.42 -21.56
C ASN A 454 -18.67 -42.09 -21.25
N ASP A 455 -17.96 -41.52 -20.27
CA ASP A 455 -16.63 -41.94 -19.85
C ASP A 455 -16.66 -42.78 -18.58
N GLY A 456 -17.84 -43.25 -18.16
CA GLY A 456 -18.03 -44.08 -16.98
C GLY A 456 -17.77 -43.36 -15.66
N ARG A 457 -17.67 -42.02 -15.66
CA ARG A 457 -17.39 -41.29 -14.42
C ARG A 457 -18.54 -41.46 -13.40
N PRO A 458 -18.24 -41.52 -12.09
CA PRO A 458 -19.27 -41.72 -11.05
C PRO A 458 -20.40 -40.69 -11.10
N ASP A 459 -20.10 -39.45 -11.52
CA ASP A 459 -21.10 -38.39 -11.65
C ASP A 459 -22.23 -38.75 -12.65
N LEU A 460 -22.06 -39.72 -13.57
CA LEU A 460 -23.12 -40.14 -14.50
C LEU A 460 -24.02 -41.24 -13.95
N ALA A 461 -23.60 -41.91 -12.87
CA ALA A 461 -24.36 -43.01 -12.25
C ALA A 461 -25.47 -42.51 -11.33
N LEU A 462 -25.31 -41.32 -10.75
CA LEU A 462 -26.31 -40.72 -9.86
C LEU A 462 -27.44 -40.05 -10.66
N SER A 463 -28.67 -40.15 -10.14
CA SER A 463 -29.80 -39.34 -10.56
C SER A 463 -29.53 -37.84 -10.35
N LEU A 464 -30.20 -36.97 -11.11
CA LEU A 464 -30.06 -35.53 -10.89
C LEU A 464 -30.59 -35.11 -9.51
N GLU A 465 -31.58 -35.85 -8.99
CA GLU A 465 -32.10 -35.69 -7.63
C GLU A 465 -31.03 -35.96 -6.56
N GLU A 466 -30.30 -37.08 -6.65
CA GLU A 466 -29.20 -37.39 -5.74
C GLU A 466 -28.08 -36.32 -5.83
N HIS A 467 -27.72 -35.90 -7.04
CA HIS A 467 -26.78 -34.78 -7.22
C HIS A 467 -27.27 -33.49 -6.58
N PHE A 468 -28.57 -33.22 -6.65
CA PHE A 468 -29.18 -32.04 -6.05
C PHE A 468 -29.11 -32.09 -4.53
N LEU A 469 -29.50 -33.22 -3.91
CA LEU A 469 -29.43 -33.39 -2.45
C LEU A 469 -27.99 -33.29 -1.93
N ASN A 470 -27.04 -33.94 -2.61
CA ASN A 470 -25.60 -33.81 -2.30
C ASN A 470 -25.13 -32.36 -2.43
N ALA A 471 -25.60 -31.63 -3.45
CA ALA A 471 -25.26 -30.23 -3.60
C ALA A 471 -25.87 -29.37 -2.48
N VAL A 472 -27.11 -29.63 -2.06
CA VAL A 472 -27.74 -28.92 -0.92
C VAL A 472 -26.91 -29.07 0.34
N GLU A 473 -26.45 -30.29 0.65
CA GLU A 473 -25.60 -30.52 1.82
C GLU A 473 -24.30 -29.70 1.75
N LEU A 474 -23.61 -29.75 0.60
CA LEU A 474 -22.38 -28.97 0.38
C LEU A 474 -22.62 -27.47 0.52
N TYR A 475 -23.68 -26.93 -0.09
CA TYR A 475 -24.01 -25.51 -0.01
C TYR A 475 -24.40 -25.10 1.41
N ASN A 476 -25.18 -25.91 2.14
CA ASN A 476 -25.52 -25.65 3.52
C ASN A 476 -24.27 -25.59 4.41
N ASN A 477 -23.33 -26.53 4.24
CA ASN A 477 -22.08 -26.58 5.01
C ASN A 477 -21.13 -25.42 4.67
N ALA A 478 -21.23 -24.86 3.47
CA ALA A 478 -20.45 -23.72 3.02
C ALA A 478 -20.98 -22.36 3.54
N VAL A 479 -22.21 -22.26 4.02
CA VAL A 479 -22.76 -21.00 4.55
C VAL A 479 -22.14 -20.70 5.91
N PHE A 480 -21.59 -19.50 6.06
CA PHE A 480 -21.06 -19.01 7.34
C PHE A 480 -21.15 -17.48 7.44
N ASP A 481 -21.11 -16.99 8.68
CA ASP A 481 -21.08 -15.57 9.02
C ASP A 481 -19.64 -15.14 9.30
N ASN A 482 -19.16 -14.14 8.57
CA ASN A 482 -17.84 -13.54 8.79
C ASN A 482 -17.91 -12.21 9.56
N GLY A 483 -19.10 -11.85 10.09
CA GLY A 483 -19.32 -10.60 10.81
C GLY A 483 -19.55 -9.38 9.92
N GLU A 484 -19.43 -9.53 8.60
CA GLU A 484 -19.48 -8.43 7.65
C GLU A 484 -20.79 -8.34 6.87
N LYS A 485 -21.11 -7.11 6.41
CA LYS A 485 -22.26 -6.84 5.52
C LYS A 485 -21.85 -7.02 4.06
N ASN A 486 -21.78 -8.26 3.62
CA ASN A 486 -21.48 -8.64 2.24
C ASN A 486 -22.66 -8.30 1.30
N LYS A 487 -22.39 -8.14 0.00
CA LYS A 487 -23.43 -7.90 -1.02
C LYS A 487 -23.14 -8.61 -2.34
N SER A 488 -24.18 -9.12 -2.99
CA SER A 488 -24.14 -9.66 -4.34
C SER A 488 -24.94 -8.78 -5.30
N ARG A 489 -24.38 -8.54 -6.50
CA ARG A 489 -25.01 -7.80 -7.59
C ARG A 489 -24.99 -8.61 -8.88
N HIS A 490 -26.15 -8.71 -9.51
CA HIS A 490 -26.30 -9.14 -10.90
C HIS A 490 -26.28 -7.89 -11.81
N GLY A 491 -25.29 -7.75 -12.67
CA GLY A 491 -25.18 -6.67 -13.65
C GLY A 491 -23.77 -6.45 -14.20
N ASP A 492 -23.65 -5.56 -15.18
CA ASP A 492 -22.38 -5.21 -15.81
C ASP A 492 -21.40 -4.58 -14.79
N ALA A 493 -20.14 -5.00 -14.83
CA ALA A 493 -19.06 -4.47 -13.99
C ALA A 493 -18.78 -2.98 -14.30
N ILE A 494 -18.90 -2.56 -15.56
CA ILE A 494 -18.71 -1.17 -16.01
C ILE A 494 -19.74 -0.24 -15.35
N ASP A 495 -20.96 -0.72 -15.08
CA ASP A 495 -22.02 0.06 -14.44
C ASP A 495 -22.03 -0.01 -12.91
N ASN A 496 -21.21 -0.87 -12.31
CA ASN A 496 -21.21 -1.09 -10.86
C ASN A 496 -20.72 0.15 -10.08
N ARG A 497 -21.52 0.75 -9.21
CA ARG A 497 -21.13 1.98 -8.46
C ARG A 497 -20.56 1.72 -7.06
N GLN A 498 -20.38 0.46 -6.67
CA GLN A 498 -19.84 0.10 -5.37
C GLN A 498 -18.38 0.52 -5.28
N LYS A 499 -17.98 0.94 -4.07
CA LYS A 499 -16.61 1.29 -3.73
C LYS A 499 -16.11 0.30 -2.68
N ALA A 500 -14.84 -0.05 -2.79
CA ALA A 500 -14.13 -0.90 -1.86
C ALA A 500 -12.68 -0.43 -1.77
N ASP A 501 -11.99 -0.82 -0.71
CA ASP A 501 -10.57 -0.51 -0.51
C ASP A 501 -9.71 -1.25 -1.55
N LEU A 502 -10.09 -2.49 -1.87
CA LEU A 502 -9.49 -3.32 -2.91
C LEU A 502 -10.51 -3.73 -3.96
N VAL A 503 -10.12 -3.73 -5.23
CA VAL A 503 -10.93 -4.21 -6.35
C VAL A 503 -10.18 -5.33 -7.06
N TYR A 504 -10.76 -6.52 -7.03
CA TYR A 504 -10.29 -7.69 -7.77
C TYR A 504 -11.04 -7.78 -9.10
N ILE A 505 -10.31 -8.00 -10.20
CA ILE A 505 -10.85 -8.00 -11.56
C ILE A 505 -10.37 -9.26 -12.28
N ASP A 506 -11.32 -10.12 -12.70
CA ASP A 506 -11.05 -11.34 -13.46
C ASP A 506 -11.98 -11.45 -14.69
N PRO A 507 -11.79 -10.58 -15.70
CA PRO A 507 -12.72 -10.49 -16.81
C PRO A 507 -12.54 -11.66 -17.78
N PRO A 508 -13.55 -11.96 -18.63
CA PRO A 508 -13.36 -12.86 -19.76
C PRO A 508 -12.19 -12.41 -20.64
N TYR A 509 -11.25 -13.32 -20.94
CA TYR A 509 -10.09 -12.94 -21.73
C TYR A 509 -10.42 -12.82 -23.22
N TYR A 510 -9.96 -11.75 -23.87
CA TYR A 510 -9.92 -11.71 -25.32
C TYR A 510 -8.65 -12.42 -25.80
N SER A 511 -8.80 -13.53 -26.53
CA SER A 511 -7.69 -14.25 -27.15
C SER A 511 -8.06 -14.65 -28.58
N PRO A 512 -7.16 -14.48 -29.57
CA PRO A 512 -7.42 -14.92 -30.94
C PRO A 512 -7.44 -16.45 -31.08
N HIS A 513 -7.03 -17.19 -30.04
CA HIS A 513 -6.85 -18.65 -30.08
C HIS A 513 -7.86 -19.42 -29.22
N SER A 514 -8.73 -18.75 -28.48
CA SER A 514 -9.67 -19.40 -27.56
C SER A 514 -11.02 -18.69 -27.50
N ASP A 515 -12.11 -19.46 -27.50
CA ASP A 515 -13.48 -18.98 -27.32
C ASP A 515 -13.83 -18.92 -25.83
N ASN A 516 -13.49 -17.81 -25.17
CA ASN A 516 -13.90 -17.50 -23.78
C ASN A 516 -15.36 -17.04 -23.71
N GLU A 517 -16.24 -17.78 -24.37
CA GLU A 517 -17.65 -17.40 -24.58
C GLU A 517 -18.55 -18.08 -23.54
N TYR A 518 -18.61 -17.46 -22.35
CA TYR A 518 -19.33 -17.99 -21.18
C TYR A 518 -20.82 -18.18 -21.44
N VAL A 519 -21.49 -17.21 -22.05
CA VAL A 519 -22.95 -17.24 -22.30
C VAL A 519 -23.34 -18.51 -23.08
N ARG A 520 -22.64 -18.82 -24.17
CA ARG A 520 -22.94 -20.01 -24.98
C ARG A 520 -22.60 -21.32 -24.28
N ARG A 521 -21.51 -21.36 -23.50
CA ARG A 521 -21.09 -22.58 -22.77
C ARG A 521 -22.01 -22.87 -21.58
N TYR A 522 -22.49 -21.84 -20.89
CA TYR A 522 -23.33 -21.96 -19.71
C TYR A 522 -24.81 -21.63 -19.96
N HIS A 523 -25.24 -21.48 -21.22
CA HIS A 523 -26.61 -21.09 -21.59
C HIS A 523 -27.69 -21.89 -20.85
N PHE A 524 -27.54 -23.21 -20.70
CA PHE A 524 -28.54 -24.03 -20.05
C PHE A 524 -28.72 -23.64 -18.57
N VAL A 525 -27.62 -23.51 -17.83
CA VAL A 525 -27.68 -23.16 -16.40
C VAL A 525 -27.97 -21.68 -16.15
N GLU A 526 -27.56 -20.80 -17.07
CA GLU A 526 -28.01 -19.41 -17.10
C GLU A 526 -29.53 -19.34 -17.31
N GLY A 527 -30.06 -20.18 -18.21
CA GLY A 527 -31.49 -20.36 -18.44
C GLY A 527 -32.25 -20.85 -17.21
N LEU A 528 -31.69 -21.82 -16.47
CA LEU A 528 -32.29 -22.31 -15.22
C LEU A 528 -32.55 -21.18 -14.23
N VAL A 529 -31.57 -20.29 -14.05
CA VAL A 529 -31.66 -19.19 -13.08
C VAL A 529 -32.54 -18.06 -13.59
N LYS A 530 -32.47 -17.72 -14.89
CA LYS A 530 -33.32 -16.69 -15.50
C LYS A 530 -34.75 -17.16 -15.80
N GLY A 531 -35.02 -18.46 -15.67
CA GLY A 531 -36.26 -19.07 -16.15
C GLY A 531 -36.47 -18.88 -17.66
N TRP A 532 -35.39 -18.82 -18.44
CA TRP A 532 -35.39 -18.50 -19.88
C TRP A 532 -36.09 -17.17 -20.26
N LYS A 533 -36.18 -16.23 -19.31
CA LYS A 533 -36.66 -14.87 -19.58
C LYS A 533 -35.49 -13.96 -19.98
N ASP A 534 -35.75 -12.99 -20.84
CA ASP A 534 -34.77 -11.99 -21.29
C ASP A 534 -33.48 -12.63 -21.86
N VAL A 535 -33.65 -13.68 -22.66
CA VAL A 535 -32.57 -14.35 -23.41
C VAL A 535 -32.98 -14.55 -24.86
N GLU A 536 -32.04 -14.40 -25.78
CA GLU A 536 -32.26 -14.65 -27.21
C GLU A 536 -31.84 -16.09 -27.55
N MET A 537 -32.84 -16.96 -27.75
CA MET A 537 -32.66 -18.38 -28.05
C MET A 537 -32.27 -18.61 -29.52
N GLN A 538 -31.24 -19.43 -29.76
CA GLN A 538 -30.88 -19.92 -31.08
C GLN A 538 -31.61 -21.24 -31.39
N TRP A 539 -32.92 -21.15 -31.61
CA TRP A 539 -33.83 -22.30 -31.78
C TRP A 539 -33.44 -23.27 -32.91
N HIS A 540 -32.80 -22.75 -33.95
CA HIS A 540 -32.33 -23.55 -35.09
C HIS A 540 -31.15 -24.48 -34.74
N THR A 541 -30.49 -24.29 -33.59
CA THR A 541 -29.35 -25.12 -33.18
C THR A 541 -29.81 -26.34 -32.38
N LYS A 542 -29.14 -27.48 -32.59
CA LYS A 542 -29.42 -28.72 -31.83
C LYS A 542 -29.29 -28.54 -30.31
N THR A 543 -28.40 -27.66 -29.86
CA THR A 543 -28.14 -27.40 -28.44
C THR A 543 -28.96 -26.25 -27.87
N LYS A 544 -29.77 -25.55 -28.68
CA LYS A 544 -30.65 -24.45 -28.24
C LYS A 544 -29.91 -23.39 -27.40
N LYS A 545 -28.70 -23.03 -27.84
CA LYS A 545 -27.83 -22.07 -27.16
C LYS A 545 -28.42 -20.66 -27.14
N PHE A 546 -27.93 -19.83 -26.24
CA PHE A 546 -28.22 -18.40 -26.27
C PHE A 546 -27.29 -17.69 -27.25
N LYS A 547 -27.79 -16.64 -27.91
CA LYS A 547 -26.92 -15.64 -28.49
C LYS A 547 -26.14 -14.96 -27.37
N SER A 548 -24.85 -14.72 -27.60
CA SER A 548 -23.98 -14.12 -26.60
C SER A 548 -24.41 -12.71 -26.24
N TYR A 549 -24.28 -12.39 -24.96
CA TYR A 549 -24.54 -11.05 -24.46
C TYR A 549 -23.47 -10.08 -24.97
N PRO A 550 -23.84 -8.83 -25.31
CA PRO A 550 -22.86 -7.82 -25.68
C PRO A 550 -21.83 -7.64 -24.56
N THR A 551 -20.55 -7.65 -24.91
CA THR A 551 -19.46 -7.43 -23.95
C THR A 551 -18.30 -6.73 -24.63
N PRO A 552 -17.66 -5.73 -23.97
CA PRO A 552 -16.50 -5.07 -24.55
C PRO A 552 -15.29 -6.02 -24.66
N PHE A 553 -15.25 -7.10 -23.88
CA PHE A 553 -14.17 -8.09 -23.88
C PHE A 553 -14.21 -9.07 -25.08
N SER A 554 -15.08 -8.83 -26.06
CA SER A 554 -15.17 -9.61 -27.30
C SER A 554 -14.20 -9.15 -28.40
N SER A 555 -13.53 -8.00 -28.23
CA SER A 555 -12.56 -7.46 -29.18
C SER A 555 -11.36 -6.85 -28.46
N ARG A 556 -10.20 -6.77 -29.13
CA ARG A 556 -8.99 -6.14 -28.57
C ARG A 556 -9.26 -4.69 -28.13
N LYS A 557 -9.85 -3.89 -29.01
CA LYS A 557 -10.14 -2.47 -28.73
C LYS A 557 -11.14 -2.34 -27.57
N GLY A 558 -12.21 -3.12 -27.59
CA GLY A 558 -13.20 -3.09 -26.51
C GLY A 558 -12.60 -3.50 -25.16
N ALA A 559 -11.75 -4.53 -25.12
CA ALA A 559 -11.08 -4.95 -23.90
C ALA A 559 -10.15 -3.85 -23.35
N TYR A 560 -9.36 -3.21 -24.23
CA TYR A 560 -8.50 -2.07 -23.86
C TYR A 560 -9.33 -0.92 -23.26
N ASP A 561 -10.39 -0.49 -23.96
CA ASP A 561 -11.28 0.60 -23.51
C ASP A 561 -12.00 0.25 -22.20
N ALA A 562 -12.34 -1.02 -21.98
CA ALA A 562 -12.96 -1.48 -20.75
C ALA A 562 -11.99 -1.43 -19.56
N PHE A 563 -10.75 -1.88 -19.74
CA PHE A 563 -9.72 -1.79 -18.70
C PHE A 563 -9.41 -0.34 -18.34
N ASP A 564 -9.21 0.54 -19.32
CA ASP A 564 -8.98 1.97 -19.06
C ASP A 564 -10.10 2.59 -18.21
N LYS A 565 -11.37 2.31 -18.56
CA LYS A 565 -12.54 2.76 -17.79
C LYS A 565 -12.57 2.19 -16.38
N LEU A 566 -12.30 0.90 -16.20
CA LEU A 566 -12.29 0.25 -14.89
C LEU A 566 -11.18 0.82 -13.99
N PHE A 567 -9.96 0.98 -14.51
CA PHE A 567 -8.82 1.51 -13.76
C PHE A 567 -9.06 2.97 -13.37
N LYS A 568 -9.57 3.79 -14.30
CA LYS A 568 -9.94 5.18 -14.01
C LYS A 568 -10.98 5.28 -12.90
N LYS A 569 -12.01 4.43 -12.96
CA LYS A 569 -13.13 4.43 -12.01
C LYS A 569 -12.71 4.02 -10.62
N HIS A 570 -11.82 3.02 -10.53
CA HIS A 570 -11.33 2.47 -9.27
C HIS A 570 -9.92 2.97 -8.91
N ARG A 571 -9.52 4.14 -9.43
CA ARG A 571 -8.18 4.72 -9.22
C ARG A 571 -7.80 4.94 -7.75
N ASN A 572 -8.79 5.11 -6.86
CA ASN A 572 -8.58 5.30 -5.43
C ASN A 572 -8.56 3.99 -4.62
N SER A 573 -8.74 2.84 -5.25
CA SER A 573 -8.74 1.51 -4.62
C SER A 573 -7.50 0.73 -5.04
N ILE A 574 -6.96 -0.15 -4.20
CA ILE A 574 -5.94 -1.12 -4.65
C ILE A 574 -6.55 -1.97 -5.77
N LEU A 575 -5.86 -2.14 -6.89
CA LEU A 575 -6.30 -2.95 -8.01
C LEU A 575 -5.50 -4.24 -8.06
N ILE A 576 -6.19 -5.37 -8.16
CA ILE A 576 -5.58 -6.66 -8.51
C ILE A 576 -6.32 -7.21 -9.72
N VAL A 577 -5.60 -7.44 -10.82
CA VAL A 577 -6.16 -8.01 -12.05
C VAL A 577 -5.51 -9.36 -12.31
N SER A 578 -6.32 -10.42 -12.35
CA SER A 578 -5.86 -11.74 -12.83
C SER A 578 -6.04 -11.81 -14.33
N TYR A 579 -4.96 -12.08 -15.06
CA TYR A 579 -4.99 -12.06 -16.51
C TYR A 579 -4.03 -13.06 -17.14
N SER A 580 -4.52 -13.84 -18.12
CA SER A 580 -3.68 -14.84 -18.79
C SER A 580 -2.71 -14.20 -19.79
N SER A 581 -1.46 -14.67 -19.80
CA SER A 581 -0.41 -14.27 -20.75
C SER A 581 -0.73 -14.46 -22.25
N ASN A 582 -1.73 -15.28 -22.60
CA ASN A 582 -2.17 -15.51 -23.98
C ASN A 582 -3.32 -14.56 -24.41
N SER A 583 -3.59 -13.52 -23.62
CA SER A 583 -4.72 -12.61 -23.80
C SER A 583 -4.24 -11.24 -24.25
N LEU A 584 -5.16 -10.45 -24.83
CA LEU A 584 -4.91 -9.05 -25.16
C LEU A 584 -5.92 -8.14 -24.40
N PRO A 585 -5.49 -7.01 -23.82
CA PRO A 585 -4.18 -6.35 -24.00
C PRO A 585 -2.97 -7.12 -23.47
N THR A 586 -1.80 -6.94 -24.10
CA THR A 586 -0.56 -7.61 -23.69
C THR A 586 -0.13 -7.18 -22.28
N LYS A 587 0.85 -7.88 -21.70
CA LYS A 587 1.44 -7.50 -20.42
C LYS A 587 1.89 -6.04 -20.39
N ASP A 588 2.61 -5.61 -21.42
CA ASP A 588 3.15 -4.24 -21.48
C ASP A 588 2.04 -3.20 -21.66
N GLU A 589 1.02 -3.51 -22.48
CA GLU A 589 -0.16 -2.65 -22.63
C GLU A 589 -0.97 -2.53 -21.32
N MET A 590 -1.07 -3.62 -20.55
CA MET A 590 -1.73 -3.61 -19.24
C MET A 590 -0.96 -2.77 -18.22
N LEU A 591 0.38 -2.87 -18.20
CA LEU A 591 1.23 -2.03 -17.34
C LEU A 591 1.06 -0.55 -17.72
N GLU A 592 1.17 -0.22 -19.00
CA GLU A 592 0.99 1.16 -19.50
C GLU A 592 -0.39 1.72 -19.13
N LEU A 593 -1.46 0.94 -19.33
CA LEU A 593 -2.82 1.32 -18.97
C LEU A 593 -2.97 1.61 -17.48
N MET A 594 -2.45 0.73 -16.62
CA MET A 594 -2.61 0.85 -15.18
C MET A 594 -1.80 2.03 -14.63
N SER A 595 -0.60 2.28 -15.17
CA SER A 595 0.27 3.40 -14.78
C SER A 595 -0.33 4.77 -15.06
N LYS A 596 -1.36 4.90 -15.90
CA LYS A 596 -2.11 6.16 -16.09
C LYS A 596 -2.85 6.60 -14.82
N TYR A 597 -3.18 5.66 -13.93
CA TYR A 597 -4.05 5.92 -12.78
C TYR A 597 -3.44 5.50 -11.43
N LYS A 598 -2.25 4.90 -11.44
CA LYS A 598 -1.58 4.31 -10.27
C LYS A 598 -0.15 4.81 -10.15
N GLN A 599 0.25 5.12 -8.93
CA GLN A 599 1.62 5.58 -8.65
C GLN A 599 2.60 4.42 -8.74
N GLN A 600 2.20 3.25 -8.27
CA GLN A 600 2.99 2.03 -8.36
C GLN A 600 2.20 0.94 -9.09
N VAL A 601 2.87 0.27 -10.03
CA VAL A 601 2.31 -0.85 -10.78
C VAL A 601 3.34 -1.96 -10.81
N GLU A 602 2.93 -3.13 -10.34
CA GLU A 602 3.74 -4.35 -10.32
C GLU A 602 3.02 -5.49 -11.02
N VAL A 603 3.78 -6.51 -11.43
CA VAL A 603 3.23 -7.70 -12.07
C VAL A 603 3.90 -8.94 -11.54
N VAL A 604 3.08 -9.83 -10.99
CA VAL A 604 3.49 -11.16 -10.53
C VAL A 604 3.16 -12.17 -11.62
N ALA A 605 4.14 -12.98 -12.01
CA ALA A 605 3.94 -14.00 -13.02
C ALA A 605 3.95 -15.40 -12.37
N LEU A 606 2.84 -16.12 -12.52
CA LEU A 606 2.63 -17.46 -11.97
C LEU A 606 2.55 -18.47 -13.11
N ASP A 607 3.26 -19.58 -12.99
CA ASP A 607 3.11 -20.66 -13.96
C ASP A 607 1.73 -21.33 -13.79
N HIS A 608 0.93 -21.37 -14.84
CA HIS A 608 -0.43 -21.90 -14.82
C HIS A 608 -0.70 -22.81 -16.03
N ARG A 609 -1.56 -23.82 -15.85
CA ARG A 609 -1.94 -24.73 -16.92
C ARG A 609 -3.45 -24.74 -17.08
N TYR A 610 -3.95 -24.22 -18.20
CA TYR A 610 -5.37 -24.35 -18.52
C TYR A 610 -5.69 -25.79 -18.97
N SER A 611 -6.79 -26.31 -18.44
CA SER A 611 -7.35 -27.61 -18.83
C SER A 611 -8.31 -27.45 -20.02
N PHE A 612 -7.79 -27.07 -21.18
CA PHE A 612 -8.57 -27.12 -22.43
C PHE A 612 -8.67 -28.57 -22.95
N GLY A 613 -9.84 -28.92 -23.49
CA GLY A 613 -10.12 -30.27 -23.99
C GLY A 613 -9.20 -30.65 -25.15
N ASN A 614 -8.43 -31.72 -24.96
CA ASN A 614 -7.57 -32.29 -25.99
C ASN A 614 -8.44 -32.88 -27.13
N GLN A 615 -8.36 -32.32 -28.33
CA GLN A 615 -8.69 -33.11 -29.52
C GLN A 615 -7.52 -34.08 -29.76
N GLY A 616 -7.82 -35.37 -29.87
CA GLY A 616 -6.85 -36.48 -29.89
C GLY A 616 -5.82 -36.45 -31.03
N HIS A 617 -5.90 -35.49 -31.95
CA HIS A 617 -5.00 -35.36 -33.10
C HIS A 617 -3.78 -34.45 -32.83
N LYS A 618 -3.67 -33.82 -31.65
CA LYS A 618 -2.55 -32.92 -31.27
C LYS A 618 -1.68 -33.49 -30.13
N VAL A 619 -1.37 -34.77 -30.17
CA VAL A 619 -0.41 -35.37 -29.23
C VAL A 619 1.00 -34.99 -29.69
N GLY A 620 1.55 -33.90 -29.15
CA GLY A 620 2.92 -33.43 -29.42
C GLY A 620 3.15 -31.92 -29.28
N ASP A 621 2.12 -31.09 -29.45
CA ASP A 621 2.25 -29.62 -29.52
C ASP A 621 1.19 -28.90 -28.65
N ASN A 622 1.00 -29.38 -27.41
CA ASN A 622 0.04 -28.79 -26.49
C ASN A 622 0.63 -27.54 -25.81
N LYS A 623 0.46 -26.37 -26.42
CA LYS A 623 0.73 -25.03 -25.85
C LYS A 623 -0.22 -24.66 -24.69
N ASN A 624 -0.39 -25.54 -23.70
CA ASN A 624 -1.29 -25.32 -22.54
C ASN A 624 -0.58 -24.75 -21.31
N ARG A 625 0.76 -24.62 -21.35
CA ARG A 625 1.52 -23.88 -20.34
C ARG A 625 1.43 -22.40 -20.65
N VAL A 626 0.83 -21.65 -19.75
CA VAL A 626 0.74 -20.20 -19.82
C VAL A 626 1.19 -19.62 -18.49
N LYS A 627 1.51 -18.35 -18.48
CA LYS A 627 1.60 -17.61 -17.21
C LYS A 627 0.26 -16.97 -16.91
N GLU A 628 -0.18 -17.05 -15.67
CA GLU A 628 -1.20 -16.14 -15.14
C GLU A 628 -0.46 -14.95 -14.54
N TYR A 629 -0.86 -13.75 -14.95
CA TYR A 629 -0.35 -12.51 -14.38
C TYR A 629 -1.32 -11.99 -13.32
N LEU A 630 -0.78 -11.60 -12.18
CA LEU A 630 -1.47 -10.72 -11.23
C LEU A 630 -0.87 -9.32 -11.41
N PHE A 631 -1.60 -8.44 -12.09
CA PHE A 631 -1.24 -7.02 -12.15
C PHE A 631 -1.76 -6.32 -10.91
N VAL A 632 -0.91 -5.55 -10.26
CA VAL A 632 -1.20 -4.92 -8.98
C VAL A 632 -0.89 -3.44 -9.08
N GLY A 633 -1.89 -2.60 -8.84
CA GLY A 633 -1.76 -1.15 -8.93
C GLY A 633 -2.30 -0.48 -7.66
N TYR A 634 -1.47 0.31 -6.99
CA TYR A 634 -1.81 0.93 -5.71
C TYR A 634 -1.38 2.40 -5.63
#